data_AF-A0A8J4WIF0-F1
#
_entry.id   AF-A0A8J4WIF0-F1
#
_cell.length_a   1.000
_cell.length_b   1.000
_cell.length_c   1.000
_cell.angle_alpha   90.00
_cell.angle_beta   90.00
_cell.angle_gamma   90.00
#
_symmetry.space_group_name_H-M   'P 1'
#
loop_
_entity.id
_entity.type
_entity.pdbx_description
1 polymer ?
#
loop_
_entity_poly.entity_id
_entity_poly.type
_entity_poly.pdbx_seq_one_letter_code
_entity_poly.pdbx_strand_id
1 'polypeptide(L)'
;MGWSSYSMQVYDGAGNWTSAESIKKQSDAMREKLQAHGYEYINIDAGWNGDEDEYGRPIPSSVLYPNGFQEVIDYVHNNGQKIGIYLIPGLSITAYNKNLEVYGTGGACRMQDIAVKPLVIMDAWDSYTYKIDFSNPCSQKYIDSIADLLGEWGINFVKFDSVTPGSGINNLSRDARGDVEAWSKALDRNNIWFELSWALDHNYVDVWKKYANGWRIDWDIEAYDSSKGLTEWSSISRLFPIAALWWRDAGPGGWNDFDSLNVGNGSMDGLTKDERKTATTFWAISSAPLYTGNDLTRLDSYGLELLTNDEVIAVNQAGRPGHPVSIDTKQQVWYANNGDGTYSVSLFNLGNRSAEVKVKWSDLGLEGPASVRDLWSHSELGTFNTEFSGGVLEPHASRMLKVTALSGTSAVNDDDTGMRYSGDWKRNGGKEQIDGKQDLSIAIKDSSNTGPANINTQQGSDLDDGSEPAANAENEIAADAAAVTDVVYINDDDNHIQYTGSWSPNTGRGFGDYKDDVHFTETDGDSFEYTFTGTGIDLLTEKDQGLGEMIVTLDNGTPETVNADTSGEREAQQVLYSAAGLDNGSHTLKVVKQSGRYMLLDALRVTSEIATGGQNSTISPASADFDKATEQQKDIAVTLSLNGNTLTGIENDGVMLSEDDYTVVDDKLNIKKEYLTQLPVGTTDLSVTFSAGDPQTLVVKVSDTTGIRYALINNDDPAIKYNGSWSRSTGRGMGDYKDDVQYTETNGDSFEYTFRGTGIQLFTEVDQSQGDMDIYVDGQFKETVSAYRDGRLAQQNLYSISGLPDGQHTLKAVKKSGRFMLLDMLKVELPNMINPVNASFDKLASAQADIDVTLLKQVESFKGITNGSNELIRGTDYTVNGERVTLSKTYLAAQPSITRAELASLVALLGPDAGAPGNGFSDISSHWAKEAILKAQSAGILKGYSDGTFRPNAVLTRAEAVVAINRAIGRAPLTNISQPQWKDVPSTHWALGDIEAASADQVVTPRTEGEEPKKK
;
A
#
# COMPACT_ATOMS: atom_id res chain seq x y z
N MET A 1 25.33 16.25 -33.35
CA MET A 1 25.44 14.98 -34.12
C MET A 1 26.88 14.82 -34.58
N GLY A 2 27.43 13.61 -34.59
CA GLY A 2 28.84 13.40 -34.91
C GLY A 2 29.27 11.94 -34.87
N TRP A 3 30.54 11.72 -34.54
CA TRP A 3 31.19 10.42 -34.47
C TRP A 3 32.02 10.31 -33.18
N SER A 4 32.08 9.11 -32.60
CA SER A 4 32.94 8.78 -31.47
C SER A 4 33.86 7.61 -31.80
N SER A 5 35.11 7.66 -31.35
CA SER A 5 36.08 6.59 -31.63
C SER A 5 35.88 5.32 -30.79
N TYR A 6 35.14 5.38 -29.67
CA TYR A 6 35.15 4.33 -28.65
C TYR A 6 34.69 2.96 -29.13
N SER A 7 33.57 2.86 -29.86
CA SER A 7 33.02 1.57 -30.26
C SER A 7 33.98 0.78 -31.15
N MET A 8 34.71 1.47 -32.05
CA MET A 8 35.76 0.82 -32.86
C MET A 8 37.01 0.47 -32.04
N GLN A 9 37.35 1.24 -31.00
CA GLN A 9 38.41 0.87 -30.07
C GLN A 9 38.11 -0.45 -29.34
N VAL A 10 36.86 -0.64 -28.91
CA VAL A 10 36.40 -1.88 -28.28
C VAL A 10 36.41 -3.04 -29.28
N TYR A 11 35.99 -2.80 -30.53
CA TYR A 11 35.85 -3.86 -31.53
C TYR A 11 37.17 -4.32 -32.17
N ASP A 12 38.07 -3.39 -32.53
CA ASP A 12 39.28 -3.65 -33.34
C ASP A 12 40.59 -3.26 -32.60
N GLY A 13 40.50 -2.79 -31.36
CA GLY A 13 41.62 -2.47 -30.49
C GLY A 13 41.94 -0.97 -30.38
N ALA A 14 42.32 -0.53 -29.16
CA ALA A 14 42.35 0.87 -28.76
C ALA A 14 43.31 1.80 -29.55
N GLY A 15 44.50 1.33 -29.91
CA GLY A 15 45.57 2.22 -30.41
C GLY A 15 45.38 2.76 -31.83
N ASN A 16 44.54 2.15 -32.66
CA ASN A 16 44.44 2.52 -34.07
C ASN A 16 43.44 3.66 -34.33
N TRP A 17 42.37 3.77 -33.54
CA TRP A 17 41.22 4.64 -33.84
C TRP A 17 41.34 6.08 -33.30
N THR A 18 42.33 6.34 -32.46
CA THR A 18 42.64 7.67 -31.90
C THR A 18 43.87 8.33 -32.54
N SER A 19 44.52 7.68 -33.52
CA SER A 19 45.68 8.22 -34.24
C SER A 19 45.32 9.37 -35.18
N ALA A 20 46.28 10.26 -35.47
CA ALA A 20 46.11 11.35 -36.43
C ALA A 20 45.56 10.89 -37.78
N GLU A 21 46.07 9.76 -38.29
CA GLU A 21 45.66 9.22 -39.59
C GLU A 21 44.19 8.76 -39.57
N SER A 22 43.80 8.01 -38.55
CA SER A 22 42.43 7.49 -38.43
C SER A 22 41.42 8.62 -38.26
N ILE A 23 41.71 9.59 -37.39
CA ILE A 23 40.81 10.74 -37.14
C ILE A 23 40.55 11.51 -38.43
N LYS A 24 41.59 11.78 -39.24
CA LYS A 24 41.42 12.48 -40.52
C LYS A 24 40.60 11.68 -41.52
N LYS A 25 40.78 10.35 -41.59
CA LYS A 25 39.96 9.49 -42.44
C LYS A 25 38.49 9.52 -42.04
N GLN A 26 38.18 9.51 -40.75
CA GLN A 26 36.81 9.61 -40.25
C GLN A 26 36.24 11.01 -40.50
N SER A 27 37.03 12.07 -40.32
CA SER A 27 36.67 13.45 -40.66
C SER A 27 36.31 13.62 -42.15
N ASP A 28 37.15 13.10 -43.05
CA ASP A 28 36.90 13.16 -44.50
C ASP A 28 35.65 12.35 -44.88
N ALA A 29 35.48 11.16 -44.31
CA ALA A 29 34.30 10.33 -44.57
C ALA A 29 33.01 10.97 -44.05
N MET A 30 33.04 11.62 -42.87
CA MET A 30 31.90 12.40 -42.37
C MET A 30 31.57 13.54 -43.32
N ARG A 31 32.58 14.29 -43.77
CA ARG A 31 32.40 15.42 -44.70
C ARG A 31 31.74 14.99 -45.99
N GLU A 32 32.16 13.85 -46.54
CA GLU A 32 31.61 13.32 -47.78
C GLU A 32 30.19 12.78 -47.60
N LYS A 33 29.91 12.06 -46.51
CA LYS A 33 28.72 11.20 -46.42
C LYS A 33 27.61 11.72 -45.51
N LEU A 34 27.96 12.42 -44.43
CA LEU A 34 27.02 12.72 -43.34
C LEU A 34 26.89 14.22 -43.04
N GLN A 35 27.90 15.04 -43.31
CA GLN A 35 27.93 16.44 -42.89
C GLN A 35 26.83 17.30 -43.53
N ALA A 36 26.38 16.96 -44.75
CA ALA A 36 25.23 17.61 -45.39
C ALA A 36 23.91 17.45 -44.61
N HIS A 37 23.85 16.45 -43.72
CA HIS A 37 22.69 16.12 -42.87
C HIS A 37 22.89 16.56 -41.40
N GLY A 38 23.90 17.39 -41.10
CA GLY A 38 24.09 18.02 -39.78
C GLY A 38 25.10 17.34 -38.85
N TYR A 39 25.84 16.31 -39.30
CA TYR A 39 26.93 15.71 -38.51
C TYR A 39 28.17 16.60 -38.56
N GLU A 40 28.65 17.05 -37.41
CA GLU A 40 29.77 18.00 -37.35
C GLU A 40 30.81 17.70 -36.27
N TYR A 41 30.58 16.78 -35.32
CA TYR A 41 31.55 16.50 -34.24
C TYR A 41 32.39 15.26 -34.52
N ILE A 42 33.71 15.38 -34.38
CA ILE A 42 34.66 14.28 -34.34
C ILE A 42 35.18 14.15 -32.89
N ASN A 43 34.60 13.22 -32.13
CA ASN A 43 34.93 13.01 -30.73
C ASN A 43 35.97 11.90 -30.58
N ILE A 44 37.12 12.24 -30.00
CA ILE A 44 38.21 11.32 -29.72
C ILE A 44 38.06 10.85 -28.27
N ASP A 45 37.66 9.59 -28.10
CA ASP A 45 37.47 8.99 -26.77
C ASP A 45 38.82 8.68 -26.09
N ALA A 46 38.83 7.87 -25.03
CA ALA A 46 39.97 7.59 -24.18
C ALA A 46 41.26 7.20 -24.96
N GLY A 47 42.41 7.60 -24.43
CA GLY A 47 43.73 7.21 -24.97
C GLY A 47 44.36 8.19 -25.96
N TRP A 48 43.84 9.41 -26.13
CA TRP A 48 44.46 10.45 -26.96
C TRP A 48 45.70 11.08 -26.28
N ASN A 49 45.69 11.23 -24.96
CA ASN A 49 46.76 11.86 -24.21
C ASN A 49 47.94 10.89 -23.94
N GLY A 50 49.13 11.47 -23.76
CA GLY A 50 50.33 10.82 -23.25
C GLY A 50 50.54 11.17 -21.78
N ASP A 51 51.65 11.86 -21.50
CA ASP A 51 52.00 12.36 -20.16
C ASP A 51 51.28 13.67 -19.80
N GLU A 52 51.71 14.29 -18.71
CA GLU A 52 51.32 15.63 -18.27
C GLU A 52 52.51 16.59 -18.35
N ASP A 53 52.23 17.88 -18.50
CA ASP A 53 53.24 18.93 -18.49
C ASP A 53 53.78 19.23 -17.09
N GLU A 54 54.72 20.17 -16.98
CA GLU A 54 55.30 20.57 -15.71
C GLU A 54 54.31 21.19 -14.71
N TYR A 55 53.06 21.42 -15.13
CA TYR A 55 51.95 21.93 -14.34
C TYR A 55 50.83 20.90 -14.16
N GLY A 56 51.05 19.63 -14.51
CA GLY A 56 50.07 18.56 -14.36
C GLY A 56 48.89 18.62 -15.34
N ARG A 57 49.00 19.40 -16.44
CA ARG A 57 47.98 19.47 -17.49
C ARG A 57 48.23 18.37 -18.54
N PRO A 58 47.20 17.73 -19.09
CA PRO A 58 47.37 16.62 -20.03
C PRO A 58 48.07 17.07 -21.33
N ILE A 59 49.00 16.27 -21.83
CA ILE A 59 49.68 16.49 -23.12
C ILE A 59 49.20 15.43 -24.13
N PRO A 60 48.94 15.78 -25.41
CA PRO A 60 48.64 14.79 -26.44
C PRO A 60 49.80 13.80 -26.67
N SER A 61 49.49 12.55 -27.00
CA SER A 61 50.51 11.54 -27.29
C SER A 61 51.32 11.87 -28.54
N SER A 62 52.64 12.04 -28.42
CA SER A 62 53.53 12.26 -29.57
C SER A 62 53.65 11.04 -30.49
N VAL A 63 53.23 9.86 -30.01
CA VAL A 63 53.18 8.62 -30.82
C VAL A 63 51.96 8.63 -31.73
N LEU A 64 50.80 9.05 -31.21
CA LEU A 64 49.55 9.14 -31.98
C LEU A 64 49.54 10.36 -32.92
N TYR A 65 50.22 11.44 -32.51
CA TYR A 65 50.27 12.71 -33.21
C TYR A 65 51.71 13.15 -33.50
N PRO A 66 52.43 12.45 -34.41
CA PRO A 66 53.86 12.71 -34.68
C PRO A 66 54.13 14.12 -35.24
N ASN A 67 53.12 14.76 -35.82
CA ASN A 67 53.20 16.14 -36.34
C ASN A 67 52.57 17.19 -35.38
N GLY A 68 52.25 16.78 -34.15
CA GLY A 68 51.53 17.59 -33.17
C GLY A 68 50.00 17.46 -33.29
N PHE A 69 49.31 17.60 -32.16
CA PHE A 69 47.86 17.46 -32.09
C PHE A 69 47.10 18.62 -32.75
N GLN A 70 47.67 19.83 -32.69
CA GLN A 70 47.10 21.01 -33.37
C GLN A 70 46.90 20.76 -34.87
N GLU A 71 47.78 20.00 -35.51
CA GLU A 71 47.65 19.68 -36.93
C GLU A 71 46.39 18.84 -37.24
N VAL A 72 45.98 17.97 -36.31
CA VAL A 72 44.73 17.20 -36.43
C VAL A 72 43.52 18.10 -36.16
N ILE A 73 43.59 18.96 -35.16
CA ILE A 73 42.52 19.93 -34.84
C ILE A 73 42.26 20.84 -36.03
N ASP A 74 43.31 21.48 -36.57
CA ASP A 74 43.23 22.36 -37.72
C ASP A 74 42.67 21.61 -38.95
N TYR A 75 43.02 20.34 -39.13
CA TYR A 75 42.47 19.51 -40.21
C TYR A 75 40.96 19.32 -40.09
N VAL A 76 40.48 18.94 -38.90
CA VAL A 76 39.04 18.76 -38.63
C VAL A 76 38.29 20.07 -38.81
N HIS A 77 38.83 21.19 -38.29
CA HIS A 77 38.24 22.53 -38.48
C HIS A 77 38.23 22.97 -39.95
N ASN A 78 39.26 22.65 -40.74
CA ASN A 78 39.30 22.92 -42.18
C ASN A 78 38.24 22.14 -42.97
N ASN A 79 37.76 21.01 -42.44
CA ASN A 79 36.59 20.29 -42.95
C ASN A 79 35.26 20.92 -42.51
N GLY A 80 35.28 22.01 -41.73
CA GLY A 80 34.10 22.66 -41.19
C GLY A 80 33.46 21.89 -40.04
N GLN A 81 34.23 21.03 -39.38
CA GLN A 81 33.79 20.18 -38.28
C GLN A 81 34.34 20.71 -36.95
N LYS A 82 33.84 20.14 -35.85
CA LYS A 82 34.23 20.39 -34.47
C LYS A 82 34.94 19.16 -33.92
N ILE A 83 35.86 19.36 -32.99
CA ILE A 83 36.64 18.28 -32.38
C ILE A 83 36.37 18.18 -30.88
N GLY A 84 36.23 16.95 -30.39
CA GLY A 84 36.00 16.64 -28.99
C GLY A 84 37.03 15.70 -28.42
N ILE A 85 37.23 15.76 -27.10
CA ILE A 85 38.15 14.88 -26.36
C ILE A 85 37.52 14.31 -25.09
N TYR A 86 38.10 13.22 -24.62
CA TYR A 86 37.76 12.52 -23.39
C TYR A 86 38.63 12.98 -22.21
N LEU A 87 38.03 13.11 -21.02
CA LEU A 87 38.73 13.37 -19.76
C LEU A 87 38.04 12.62 -18.61
N ILE A 88 38.69 12.60 -17.44
CA ILE A 88 38.15 12.05 -16.19
C ILE A 88 38.23 13.10 -15.07
N PRO A 89 37.29 13.10 -14.10
CA PRO A 89 37.29 14.03 -12.99
C PRO A 89 38.44 13.74 -12.00
N GLY A 90 38.79 14.74 -11.21
CA GLY A 90 39.81 14.65 -10.17
C GLY A 90 41.21 15.14 -10.57
N LEU A 91 42.12 15.05 -9.61
CA LEU A 91 43.51 15.46 -9.71
C LEU A 91 44.39 14.27 -10.07
N SER A 92 45.25 14.41 -11.07
CA SER A 92 46.24 13.38 -11.41
C SER A 92 47.07 12.94 -10.20
N ILE A 93 47.12 11.62 -9.99
CA ILE A 93 47.99 10.99 -8.99
C ILE A 93 49.47 11.30 -9.29
N THR A 94 49.86 11.37 -10.57
CA THR A 94 51.22 11.68 -10.98
C THR A 94 51.59 13.13 -10.65
N ALA A 95 50.72 14.09 -11.00
CA ALA A 95 50.92 15.49 -10.67
C ALA A 95 50.98 15.74 -9.15
N TYR A 96 50.12 15.05 -8.39
CA TYR A 96 50.10 15.08 -6.94
C TYR A 96 51.41 14.54 -6.33
N ASN A 97 51.89 13.39 -6.78
CA ASN A 97 53.09 12.75 -6.24
C ASN A 97 54.36 13.57 -6.52
N LYS A 98 54.42 14.24 -7.67
CA LYS A 98 55.50 15.18 -8.02
C LYS A 98 55.34 16.55 -7.35
N ASN A 99 54.21 16.81 -6.69
CA ASN A 99 53.82 18.08 -6.11
C ASN A 99 54.03 19.27 -7.07
N LEU A 100 53.53 19.11 -8.31
CA LEU A 100 53.70 20.10 -9.36
C LEU A 100 53.06 21.44 -8.97
N GLU A 101 53.55 22.51 -9.61
CA GLU A 101 52.95 23.84 -9.49
C GLU A 101 51.66 23.90 -10.32
N VAL A 102 50.63 24.57 -9.80
CA VAL A 102 49.46 24.92 -10.62
C VAL A 102 49.83 26.08 -11.55
N TYR A 103 49.62 25.91 -12.85
CA TYR A 103 49.97 26.89 -13.88
C TYR A 103 49.44 28.30 -13.56
N GLY A 104 50.26 29.33 -13.84
CA GLY A 104 49.87 30.72 -13.66
C GLY A 104 49.83 31.21 -12.20
N THR A 105 50.28 30.41 -11.23
CA THR A 105 50.25 30.79 -9.80
C THR A 105 51.57 31.31 -9.24
N GLY A 106 52.68 31.19 -9.97
CA GLY A 106 53.99 31.68 -9.52
C GLY A 106 54.49 30.93 -8.28
N GLY A 107 54.15 29.65 -8.17
CA GLY A 107 54.48 28.75 -7.07
C GLY A 107 53.56 28.84 -5.86
N ALA A 108 52.53 29.70 -5.88
CA ALA A 108 51.63 29.92 -4.75
C ALA A 108 50.65 28.77 -4.50
N CYS A 109 50.39 27.93 -5.50
CA CYS A 109 49.50 26.78 -5.42
C CYS A 109 50.24 25.51 -5.88
N ARG A 110 50.14 24.42 -5.12
CA ARG A 110 50.75 23.13 -5.47
C ARG A 110 49.70 22.01 -5.47
N MET A 111 49.96 20.95 -6.23
CA MET A 111 49.01 19.83 -6.36
C MET A 111 48.67 19.15 -5.03
N GLN A 112 49.61 19.10 -4.07
CA GLN A 112 49.31 18.50 -2.77
C GLN A 112 48.35 19.33 -1.91
N ASP A 113 48.27 20.64 -2.15
CA ASP A 113 47.43 21.58 -1.40
C ASP A 113 45.95 21.51 -1.79
N ILE A 114 45.66 21.01 -3.00
CA ILE A 114 44.32 20.98 -3.59
C ILE A 114 43.68 19.59 -3.55
N ALA A 115 44.33 18.60 -2.95
CA ALA A 115 43.77 17.26 -2.77
C ALA A 115 43.09 17.12 -1.39
N VAL A 116 41.91 16.50 -1.35
CA VAL A 116 41.21 16.18 -0.09
C VAL A 116 42.09 15.33 0.83
N LYS A 117 42.03 15.58 2.14
CA LYS A 117 42.72 14.81 3.19
C LYS A 117 41.72 14.19 4.17
N PRO A 118 41.88 12.90 4.56
CA PRO A 118 42.80 11.91 3.98
C PRO A 118 42.55 11.71 2.48
N LEU A 119 43.56 11.22 1.74
CA LEU A 119 43.45 11.03 0.29
C LEU A 119 42.28 10.10 -0.05
N VAL A 120 41.48 10.51 -1.03
CA VAL A 120 40.34 9.75 -1.56
C VAL A 120 40.56 9.59 -3.06
N ILE A 121 40.46 8.36 -3.57
CA ILE A 121 40.46 8.08 -5.00
C ILE A 121 39.15 8.60 -5.60
N MET A 122 39.24 9.30 -6.73
CA MET A 122 38.11 9.99 -7.35
C MET A 122 37.53 9.18 -8.51
N ASP A 123 38.37 8.64 -9.37
CA ASP A 123 37.91 7.85 -10.51
C ASP A 123 37.24 6.53 -10.07
N ALA A 124 36.29 6.05 -10.86
CA ALA A 124 35.50 4.86 -10.64
C ALA A 124 36.32 3.57 -10.77
N TRP A 125 37.46 3.62 -11.49
CA TRP A 125 38.35 2.47 -11.73
C TRP A 125 39.56 2.40 -10.80
N ASP A 126 39.57 3.20 -9.72
CA ASP A 126 40.56 3.14 -8.65
C ASP A 126 42.02 3.44 -9.07
N SER A 127 42.25 4.14 -10.18
CA SER A 127 43.54 4.06 -10.89
C SER A 127 44.22 5.40 -11.20
N TYR A 128 43.49 6.50 -11.34
CA TYR A 128 44.02 7.65 -12.09
C TYR A 128 44.03 8.97 -11.31
N THR A 129 43.01 9.24 -10.48
CA THR A 129 42.84 10.57 -9.89
C THR A 129 42.50 10.56 -8.40
N TYR A 130 42.96 11.59 -7.69
CA TYR A 130 42.54 11.92 -6.33
C TYR A 130 41.43 12.98 -6.32
N LYS A 131 40.60 12.96 -5.28
CA LYS A 131 39.53 13.94 -5.11
C LYS A 131 40.09 15.33 -4.84
N ILE A 132 39.61 16.32 -5.58
CA ILE A 132 39.99 17.72 -5.43
C ILE A 132 39.20 18.38 -4.29
N ASP A 133 39.88 19.16 -3.45
CA ASP A 133 39.27 20.00 -2.42
C ASP A 133 38.89 21.36 -3.01
N PHE A 134 37.65 21.49 -3.47
CA PHE A 134 37.14 22.75 -4.03
C PHE A 134 36.87 23.85 -2.99
N SER A 135 37.09 23.59 -1.69
CA SER A 135 37.15 24.68 -0.70
C SER A 135 38.44 25.50 -0.81
N ASN A 136 39.49 24.92 -1.42
CA ASN A 136 40.73 25.62 -1.71
C ASN A 136 40.58 26.42 -3.03
N PRO A 137 40.79 27.75 -3.03
CA PRO A 137 40.68 28.57 -4.24
C PRO A 137 41.72 28.22 -5.32
N CYS A 138 42.81 27.53 -4.97
CA CYS A 138 43.78 27.01 -5.94
C CYS A 138 43.18 25.90 -6.84
N SER A 139 42.16 25.18 -6.36
CA SER A 139 41.53 24.08 -7.09
C SER A 139 40.85 24.56 -8.37
N GLN A 140 40.11 25.66 -8.31
CA GLN A 140 39.51 26.25 -9.52
C GLN A 140 40.58 26.71 -10.50
N LYS A 141 41.70 27.28 -10.03
CA LYS A 141 42.80 27.73 -10.92
C LYS A 141 43.43 26.57 -11.69
N TYR A 142 43.51 25.38 -11.08
CA TYR A 142 44.01 24.19 -11.75
C TYR A 142 43.06 23.77 -12.88
N ILE A 143 41.77 23.66 -12.60
CA ILE A 143 40.76 23.34 -13.62
C ILE A 143 40.74 24.39 -14.73
N ASP A 144 40.79 25.66 -14.35
CA ASP A 144 40.85 26.79 -15.28
C ASP A 144 42.04 26.64 -16.24
N SER A 145 43.23 26.34 -15.71
CA SER A 145 44.44 26.23 -16.53
C SER A 145 44.39 25.13 -17.59
N ILE A 146 43.62 24.06 -17.34
CA ILE A 146 43.42 22.99 -18.31
C ILE A 146 42.36 23.43 -19.33
N ALA A 147 41.21 23.92 -18.88
CA ALA A 147 40.14 24.34 -19.79
C ALA A 147 40.57 25.46 -20.74
N ASP A 148 41.39 26.41 -20.28
CA ASP A 148 41.96 27.46 -21.15
C ASP A 148 42.93 26.89 -22.17
N LEU A 149 43.76 25.91 -21.79
CA LEU A 149 44.65 25.22 -22.73
C LEU A 149 43.85 24.48 -23.81
N LEU A 150 42.74 23.84 -23.44
CA LEU A 150 41.84 23.19 -24.41
C LEU A 150 41.18 24.22 -25.34
N GLY A 151 40.78 25.37 -24.82
CA GLY A 151 40.24 26.50 -25.60
C GLY A 151 41.29 27.07 -26.57
N GLU A 152 42.54 27.22 -26.13
CA GLU A 152 43.67 27.66 -26.96
C GLU A 152 43.95 26.69 -28.11
N TRP A 153 43.81 25.39 -27.90
CA TRP A 153 43.93 24.38 -28.96
C TRP A 153 42.75 24.41 -29.93
N GLY A 154 41.59 24.94 -29.53
CA GLY A 154 40.37 24.95 -30.31
C GLY A 154 39.48 23.71 -30.12
N ILE A 155 39.59 23.03 -28.98
CA ILE A 155 38.65 21.96 -28.61
C ILE A 155 37.23 22.53 -28.48
N ASN A 156 36.23 21.80 -28.95
CA ASN A 156 34.83 22.23 -28.97
C ASN A 156 33.94 21.41 -28.04
N PHE A 157 34.42 20.25 -27.60
CA PHE A 157 33.64 19.28 -26.83
C PHE A 157 34.54 18.53 -25.85
N VAL A 158 34.07 18.34 -24.62
CA VAL A 158 34.70 17.51 -23.59
C VAL A 158 33.67 16.53 -23.04
N LYS A 159 33.98 15.24 -23.13
CA LYS A 159 33.27 14.18 -22.41
C LYS A 159 34.06 13.83 -21.15
N PHE A 160 33.41 13.96 -20.01
CA PHE A 160 33.87 13.45 -18.73
C PHE A 160 33.36 12.06 -18.52
N ASP A 161 34.25 11.13 -18.20
CA ASP A 161 33.86 9.77 -17.86
C ASP A 161 34.13 9.48 -16.38
N SER A 162 33.60 8.35 -15.87
CA SER A 162 33.75 7.99 -14.46
C SER A 162 33.17 9.05 -13.49
N VAL A 163 32.15 9.80 -13.91
CA VAL A 163 31.45 10.77 -13.07
C VAL A 163 30.61 10.06 -12.01
N THR A 164 30.71 10.52 -10.77
CA THR A 164 30.03 9.98 -9.57
C THR A 164 29.32 11.12 -8.82
N PRO A 165 28.16 10.90 -8.16
CA PRO A 165 27.42 9.64 -8.01
C PRO A 165 26.87 9.10 -9.33
N GLY A 166 27.07 7.81 -9.55
CA GLY A 166 26.95 7.16 -10.85
C GLY A 166 28.17 6.29 -11.11
N SER A 167 28.36 5.81 -12.34
CA SER A 167 29.50 4.98 -12.75
C SER A 167 29.75 3.78 -11.82
N GLY A 168 28.67 3.17 -11.30
CA GLY A 168 28.73 2.06 -10.33
C GLY A 168 28.89 2.47 -8.85
N ILE A 169 28.98 3.76 -8.54
CA ILE A 169 29.14 4.31 -7.19
C ILE A 169 28.07 5.39 -6.95
N ASN A 170 26.89 4.97 -6.50
CA ASN A 170 25.71 5.83 -6.37
C ASN A 170 25.62 6.60 -5.03
N ASN A 171 26.70 6.62 -4.24
CA ASN A 171 26.77 7.36 -2.98
C ASN A 171 27.84 8.47 -3.06
N LEU A 172 27.94 9.29 -2.01
CA LEU A 172 28.85 10.45 -1.98
C LEU A 172 30.30 10.11 -1.57
N SER A 173 30.70 8.83 -1.58
CA SER A 173 32.06 8.43 -1.21
C SER A 173 33.11 8.94 -2.20
N ARG A 174 32.78 8.91 -3.49
CA ARG A 174 33.48 9.60 -4.59
C ARG A 174 32.46 10.58 -5.15
N ASP A 175 32.66 11.87 -4.90
CA ASP A 175 31.65 12.90 -5.20
C ASP A 175 32.23 13.89 -6.20
N ALA A 176 31.88 13.70 -7.48
CA ALA A 176 32.38 14.48 -8.61
C ALA A 176 31.59 15.76 -8.83
N ARG A 177 30.55 16.05 -8.04
CA ARG A 177 29.69 17.22 -8.27
C ARG A 177 30.48 18.52 -8.21
N GLY A 178 31.49 18.59 -7.34
CA GLY A 178 32.43 19.72 -7.28
C GLY A 178 33.28 19.84 -8.54
N ASP A 179 33.80 18.73 -9.07
CA ASP A 179 34.54 18.69 -10.33
C ASP A 179 33.65 19.16 -11.49
N VAL A 180 32.44 18.59 -11.61
CA VAL A 180 31.48 18.94 -12.67
C VAL A 180 31.14 20.44 -12.62
N GLU A 181 30.89 21.01 -11.45
CA GLU A 181 30.64 22.45 -11.32
C GLU A 181 31.86 23.30 -11.72
N ALA A 182 33.07 22.92 -11.28
CA ALA A 182 34.29 23.66 -11.57
C ALA A 182 34.64 23.63 -13.08
N TRP A 183 34.51 22.45 -13.70
CA TRP A 183 34.72 22.26 -15.13
C TRP A 183 33.66 22.95 -15.97
N SER A 184 32.40 22.88 -15.58
CA SER A 184 31.31 23.61 -16.23
C SER A 184 31.64 25.10 -16.37
N LYS A 185 32.05 25.75 -15.27
CA LYS A 185 32.46 27.17 -15.26
C LYS A 185 33.68 27.43 -16.16
N ALA A 186 34.66 26.54 -16.11
CA ALA A 186 35.92 26.71 -16.83
C ALA A 186 35.80 26.44 -18.35
N LEU A 187 34.89 25.56 -18.76
CA LEU A 187 34.59 25.23 -20.15
C LEU A 187 33.65 26.26 -20.81
N ASP A 188 32.67 26.79 -20.06
CA ASP A 188 31.70 27.78 -20.57
C ASP A 188 32.38 29.04 -21.13
N ARG A 189 33.37 29.58 -20.41
CA ARG A 189 34.16 30.74 -20.87
C ARG A 189 34.95 30.49 -22.17
N ASN A 190 35.16 29.22 -22.54
CA ASN A 190 35.83 28.80 -23.77
C ASN A 190 34.82 28.31 -24.84
N ASN A 191 33.51 28.36 -24.56
CA ASN A 191 32.43 27.84 -25.42
C ASN A 191 32.59 26.35 -25.76
N ILE A 192 33.05 25.54 -24.80
CA ILE A 192 33.25 24.10 -24.97
C ILE A 192 32.01 23.35 -24.46
N TRP A 193 31.44 22.48 -25.29
CA TRP A 193 30.35 21.59 -24.90
C TRP A 193 30.80 20.58 -23.86
N PHE A 194 30.02 20.37 -22.80
CA PHE A 194 30.38 19.50 -21.70
C PHE A 194 29.39 18.35 -21.51
N GLU A 195 29.87 17.11 -21.57
CA GLU A 195 29.07 15.90 -21.48
C GLU A 195 29.58 14.97 -20.38
N LEU A 196 28.66 14.31 -19.66
CA LEU A 196 28.98 13.43 -18.53
C LEU A 196 28.71 11.96 -18.86
N SER A 197 29.61 11.09 -18.41
CA SER A 197 29.68 9.63 -18.55
C SER A 197 30.31 9.10 -17.24
N TRP A 198 30.13 7.87 -16.78
CA TRP A 198 29.60 6.67 -17.42
C TRP A 198 28.08 6.55 -17.27
N ALA A 199 27.55 5.71 -16.37
CA ALA A 199 26.11 5.67 -16.10
C ALA A 199 25.78 6.60 -14.91
N LEU A 200 25.16 7.77 -15.14
CA LEU A 200 24.90 8.74 -14.07
C LEU A 200 23.74 8.29 -13.15
N ASP A 201 23.82 8.63 -11.86
CA ASP A 201 22.71 8.41 -10.93
C ASP A 201 21.61 9.47 -11.12
N HIS A 202 20.38 9.01 -11.39
CA HIS A 202 19.21 9.86 -11.63
C HIS A 202 18.85 10.72 -10.42
N ASN A 203 19.16 10.29 -9.19
CA ASN A 203 18.91 11.07 -7.97
C ASN A 203 19.62 12.44 -7.96
N TYR A 204 20.62 12.63 -8.83
CA TYR A 204 21.41 13.85 -8.93
C TYR A 204 21.19 14.58 -10.27
N VAL A 205 20.14 14.24 -11.03
CA VAL A 205 19.87 14.82 -12.35
C VAL A 205 19.76 16.34 -12.35
N ASP A 206 19.21 16.94 -11.30
CA ASP A 206 19.16 18.41 -11.15
C ASP A 206 20.56 19.06 -11.14
N VAL A 207 21.56 18.36 -10.60
CA VAL A 207 22.95 18.83 -10.59
C VAL A 207 23.56 18.68 -11.98
N TRP A 208 23.37 17.53 -12.62
CA TRP A 208 23.87 17.26 -13.97
C TRP A 208 23.32 18.26 -14.98
N LYS A 209 22.00 18.46 -14.96
CA LYS A 209 21.29 19.42 -15.82
C LYS A 209 21.70 20.86 -15.61
N LYS A 210 22.13 21.22 -14.40
CA LYS A 210 22.59 22.57 -14.10
C LYS A 210 23.96 22.86 -14.70
N TYR A 211 24.84 21.86 -14.79
CA TYR A 211 26.25 22.08 -15.06
C TYR A 211 26.77 21.42 -16.35
N ALA A 212 26.01 20.54 -16.99
CA ALA A 212 26.41 19.86 -18.23
C ALA A 212 25.38 20.05 -19.35
N ASN A 213 25.85 19.89 -20.59
CA ASN A 213 25.02 19.92 -21.79
C ASN A 213 24.46 18.53 -22.14
N GLY A 214 25.01 17.46 -21.59
CA GLY A 214 24.49 16.10 -21.71
C GLY A 214 24.99 15.17 -20.62
N TRP A 215 24.28 14.08 -20.38
CA TRP A 215 24.63 13.06 -19.39
C TRP A 215 24.17 11.69 -19.84
N ARG A 216 25.04 10.70 -19.67
CA ARG A 216 24.78 9.32 -20.06
C ARG A 216 23.90 8.62 -19.03
N ILE A 217 22.80 8.04 -19.50
CA ILE A 217 21.73 7.51 -18.64
C ILE A 217 21.93 6.03 -18.26
N ASP A 218 22.87 5.33 -18.90
CA ASP A 218 23.11 3.90 -18.68
C ASP A 218 24.55 3.51 -19.06
N TRP A 219 24.92 2.25 -18.86
CA TRP A 219 26.22 1.69 -19.23
C TRP A 219 26.48 1.74 -20.75
N ASP A 220 27.74 1.53 -21.11
CA ASP A 220 28.21 1.47 -22.50
C ASP A 220 27.38 0.55 -23.38
N ILE A 221 27.07 1.02 -24.58
CA ILE A 221 26.23 0.28 -25.52
C ILE A 221 27.00 -0.86 -26.20
N GLU A 222 28.32 -0.84 -26.13
CA GLU A 222 29.19 -1.82 -26.78
C GLU A 222 28.98 -3.24 -26.25
N ALA A 223 29.14 -4.23 -27.12
CA ALA A 223 29.02 -5.64 -26.74
C ALA A 223 30.25 -6.18 -25.98
N TYR A 224 31.39 -5.48 -26.05
CA TYR A 224 32.69 -5.93 -25.53
C TYR A 224 33.12 -7.34 -25.99
N ASP A 225 32.53 -7.80 -27.09
CA ASP A 225 32.78 -9.08 -27.71
C ASP A 225 32.65 -8.90 -29.23
N SER A 226 33.80 -8.85 -29.90
CA SER A 226 33.87 -8.64 -31.35
C SER A 226 33.19 -9.76 -32.15
N SER A 227 32.90 -10.92 -31.54
CA SER A 227 32.14 -11.99 -32.17
C SER A 227 30.63 -11.70 -32.24
N LYS A 228 30.12 -10.82 -31.36
CA LYS A 228 28.75 -10.33 -31.40
C LYS A 228 28.60 -9.12 -32.33
N GLY A 229 29.55 -8.19 -32.29
CA GLY A 229 29.52 -6.96 -33.08
C GLY A 229 29.95 -5.75 -32.26
N LEU A 230 29.67 -4.55 -32.77
CA LEU A 230 29.85 -3.29 -32.04
C LEU A 230 28.90 -3.22 -30.85
N THR A 231 27.64 -3.63 -31.02
CA THR A 231 26.62 -3.67 -29.98
C THR A 231 25.79 -4.97 -30.08
N GLU A 232 24.77 -5.12 -29.23
CA GLU A 232 23.81 -6.22 -29.27
C GLU A 232 22.42 -5.74 -28.84
N TRP A 233 21.36 -6.47 -29.23
CA TRP A 233 19.99 -6.06 -28.96
C TRP A 233 19.67 -5.85 -27.47
N SER A 234 20.29 -6.64 -26.57
CA SER A 234 20.13 -6.44 -25.13
C SER A 234 20.67 -5.09 -24.66
N SER A 235 21.69 -4.54 -25.31
CA SER A 235 22.23 -3.21 -25.01
C SER A 235 21.28 -2.11 -25.47
N ILE A 236 20.62 -2.27 -26.62
CA ILE A 236 19.63 -1.31 -27.09
C ILE A 236 18.33 -1.38 -26.27
N SER A 237 17.80 -2.59 -26.08
CA SER A 237 16.48 -2.79 -25.47
C SER A 237 16.42 -2.43 -23.98
N ARG A 238 17.56 -2.49 -23.25
CA ARG A 238 17.60 -2.05 -21.84
C ARG A 238 17.40 -0.54 -21.67
N LEU A 239 17.67 0.26 -22.71
CA LEU A 239 17.51 1.72 -22.65
C LEU A 239 16.04 2.16 -22.62
N PHE A 240 15.09 1.37 -23.13
CA PHE A 240 13.66 1.74 -23.16
C PHE A 240 13.08 2.12 -21.79
N PRO A 241 13.16 1.26 -20.75
CA PRO A 241 12.68 1.62 -19.42
C PRO A 241 13.50 2.75 -18.77
N ILE A 242 14.79 2.88 -19.10
CA ILE A 242 15.64 3.95 -18.55
C ILE A 242 15.25 5.30 -19.17
N ALA A 243 15.13 5.39 -20.50
CA ALA A 243 14.66 6.59 -21.17
C ALA A 243 13.25 7.00 -20.70
N ALA A 244 12.38 6.05 -20.38
CA ALA A 244 11.05 6.33 -19.83
C ALA A 244 11.10 6.98 -18.44
N LEU A 245 12.18 6.75 -17.68
CA LEU A 245 12.46 7.44 -16.43
C LEU A 245 13.02 8.85 -16.67
N TRP A 246 13.96 8.98 -17.63
CA TRP A 246 14.77 10.18 -17.83
C TRP A 246 14.22 11.20 -18.85
N TRP A 247 13.18 10.89 -19.63
CA TRP A 247 12.76 11.74 -20.76
C TRP A 247 12.43 13.19 -20.36
N ARG A 248 11.92 13.40 -19.14
CA ARG A 248 11.55 14.71 -18.57
C ARG A 248 12.75 15.61 -18.30
N ASP A 249 13.93 15.00 -18.16
CA ASP A 249 15.15 15.71 -17.80
C ASP A 249 15.86 16.27 -19.04
N ALA A 250 15.60 15.71 -20.21
CA ALA A 250 16.19 16.13 -21.48
C ALA A 250 15.36 17.19 -22.22
N GLY A 251 16.01 17.95 -23.10
CA GLY A 251 15.41 18.98 -23.94
C GLY A 251 16.36 20.17 -24.11
N PRO A 252 15.88 21.32 -24.63
CA PRO A 252 16.70 22.52 -24.72
C PRO A 252 17.28 22.89 -23.35
N GLY A 253 18.60 22.79 -23.21
CA GLY A 253 19.31 22.99 -21.94
C GLY A 253 20.07 21.75 -21.44
N GLY A 254 19.82 20.56 -21.97
CA GLY A 254 20.59 19.35 -21.65
C GLY A 254 19.98 18.08 -22.23
N TRP A 255 20.81 17.09 -22.59
CA TRP A 255 20.35 15.90 -23.32
C TRP A 255 20.70 14.58 -22.62
N ASN A 256 19.78 13.62 -22.68
CA ASN A 256 20.07 12.24 -22.28
C ASN A 256 20.97 11.60 -23.35
N ASP A 257 22.18 11.19 -22.96
CA ASP A 257 23.11 10.42 -23.79
C ASP A 257 22.81 8.93 -23.66
N PHE A 258 22.49 8.29 -24.80
CA PHE A 258 22.25 6.85 -24.91
C PHE A 258 23.52 6.08 -25.32
N ASP A 259 24.65 6.80 -25.37
CA ASP A 259 25.89 6.38 -25.98
C ASP A 259 25.80 6.25 -27.52
N SER A 260 26.86 5.71 -28.12
CA SER A 260 27.10 5.68 -29.55
C SER A 260 26.02 4.89 -30.33
N LEU A 261 25.50 5.47 -31.40
CA LEU A 261 24.56 4.82 -32.32
C LEU A 261 25.32 3.94 -33.34
N ASN A 262 25.41 2.64 -33.03
CA ASN A 262 26.16 1.65 -33.81
C ASN A 262 25.26 0.91 -34.82
N VAL A 263 24.97 1.55 -35.95
CA VAL A 263 24.00 1.08 -36.96
C VAL A 263 24.50 1.22 -38.40
N GLY A 264 25.78 1.50 -38.62
CA GLY A 264 26.34 1.91 -39.90
C GLY A 264 27.06 0.83 -40.71
N ASN A 265 27.53 -0.28 -40.10
CA ASN A 265 28.49 -1.21 -40.73
C ASN A 265 27.96 -2.63 -40.95
N GLY A 266 26.65 -2.84 -41.08
CA GLY A 266 26.12 -4.14 -41.52
C GLY A 266 26.18 -5.18 -40.41
N SER A 267 26.70 -6.37 -40.71
CA SER A 267 26.86 -7.42 -39.69
C SER A 267 27.86 -7.05 -38.59
N MET A 268 28.75 -6.07 -38.83
CA MET A 268 29.67 -5.58 -37.80
C MET A 268 28.93 -4.90 -36.64
N ASP A 269 27.75 -4.34 -36.88
CA ASP A 269 26.98 -3.66 -35.84
C ASP A 269 26.52 -4.63 -34.74
N GLY A 270 26.34 -5.92 -35.07
CA GLY A 270 25.75 -6.92 -34.17
C GLY A 270 24.23 -6.86 -34.07
N LEU A 271 23.59 -6.09 -34.96
CA LEU A 271 22.15 -5.88 -35.02
C LEU A 271 21.58 -6.32 -36.38
N THR A 272 20.37 -6.87 -36.36
CA THR A 272 19.55 -7.11 -37.56
C THR A 272 19.12 -5.79 -38.21
N LYS A 273 18.59 -5.84 -39.44
CA LYS A 273 18.10 -4.63 -40.13
C LYS A 273 16.98 -3.92 -39.36
N ASP A 274 16.09 -4.69 -38.73
CA ASP A 274 14.97 -4.16 -37.95
C ASP A 274 15.48 -3.54 -36.64
N GLU A 275 16.43 -4.19 -35.96
CA GLU A 275 17.04 -3.65 -34.74
C GLU A 275 17.85 -2.37 -35.01
N ARG A 276 18.59 -2.29 -36.13
CA ARG A 276 19.30 -1.06 -36.56
C ARG A 276 18.34 0.10 -36.79
N LYS A 277 17.20 -0.16 -37.44
CA LYS A 277 16.14 0.85 -37.65
C LYS A 277 15.50 1.25 -36.32
N THR A 278 15.26 0.28 -35.44
CA THR A 278 14.70 0.53 -34.10
C THR A 278 15.63 1.35 -33.23
N ALA A 279 16.93 1.07 -33.21
CA ALA A 279 17.92 1.90 -32.52
C ALA A 279 17.90 3.34 -33.07
N THR A 280 17.96 3.50 -34.40
CA THR A 280 17.93 4.84 -35.02
C THR A 280 16.62 5.59 -34.69
N THR A 281 15.47 4.91 -34.78
CA THR A 281 14.15 5.46 -34.44
C THR A 281 14.08 5.87 -32.96
N PHE A 282 14.70 5.08 -32.08
CA PHE A 282 14.67 5.31 -30.64
C PHE A 282 15.57 6.47 -30.20
N TRP A 283 16.79 6.58 -30.77
CA TRP A 283 17.63 7.76 -30.59
C TRP A 283 16.94 9.03 -31.12
N ALA A 284 16.26 8.91 -32.28
CA ALA A 284 15.57 10.04 -32.89
C ALA A 284 14.40 10.54 -32.04
N ILE A 285 13.46 9.66 -31.66
CA ILE A 285 12.30 10.07 -30.84
C ILE A 285 12.72 10.58 -29.47
N SER A 286 13.81 10.07 -28.90
CA SER A 286 14.31 10.49 -27.59
C SER A 286 15.12 11.79 -27.61
N SER A 287 15.37 12.37 -28.81
CA SER A 287 16.30 13.49 -28.98
C SER A 287 17.68 13.24 -28.36
N ALA A 288 18.13 11.98 -28.36
CA ALA A 288 19.45 11.61 -27.85
C ALA A 288 20.54 12.12 -28.82
N PRO A 289 21.75 12.48 -28.32
CA PRO A 289 22.88 12.80 -29.19
C PRO A 289 23.15 11.69 -30.22
N LEU A 290 23.12 12.05 -31.51
CA LEU A 290 23.45 11.13 -32.59
C LEU A 290 24.95 11.13 -32.84
N TYR A 291 25.71 10.44 -31.98
CA TYR A 291 27.11 10.11 -32.22
C TYR A 291 27.20 8.69 -32.75
N THR A 292 27.65 8.49 -33.98
CA THR A 292 27.86 7.13 -34.49
C THR A 292 29.24 6.62 -34.06
N GLY A 293 29.30 5.38 -33.55
CA GLY A 293 30.56 4.71 -33.22
C GLY A 293 31.13 3.88 -34.37
N ASN A 294 30.50 3.93 -35.55
CA ASN A 294 30.84 3.14 -36.71
C ASN A 294 32.10 3.63 -37.45
N ASP A 295 32.73 2.76 -38.23
CA ASP A 295 33.73 3.18 -39.22
C ASP A 295 33.03 3.86 -40.40
N LEU A 296 33.13 5.19 -40.48
CA LEU A 296 32.49 6.02 -41.50
C LEU A 296 33.02 5.74 -42.90
N THR A 297 34.24 5.19 -43.02
CA THR A 297 34.81 4.82 -44.32
C THR A 297 34.11 3.58 -44.89
N ARG A 298 33.45 2.77 -44.04
CA ARG A 298 32.85 1.47 -44.37
C ARG A 298 31.34 1.41 -44.15
N LEU A 299 30.63 2.54 -44.15
CA LEU A 299 29.16 2.54 -44.06
C LEU A 299 28.55 1.71 -45.20
N ASP A 300 27.65 0.78 -44.86
CA ASP A 300 26.88 0.05 -45.86
C ASP A 300 25.70 0.92 -46.37
N SER A 301 25.07 0.52 -47.48
CA SER A 301 24.01 1.33 -48.09
C SER A 301 22.82 1.57 -47.18
N TYR A 302 22.51 0.59 -46.32
CA TYR A 302 21.41 0.69 -45.36
C TYR A 302 21.78 1.58 -44.17
N GLY A 303 23.01 1.51 -43.67
CA GLY A 303 23.50 2.37 -42.60
C GLY A 303 23.55 3.83 -43.04
N LEU A 304 23.95 4.08 -44.29
CA LEU A 304 23.85 5.42 -44.87
C LEU A 304 22.39 5.90 -44.90
N GLU A 305 21.45 5.07 -45.40
CA GLU A 305 20.00 5.38 -45.39
C GLU A 305 19.48 5.72 -43.99
N LEU A 306 19.88 4.96 -42.95
CA LEU A 306 19.48 5.22 -41.56
C LEU A 306 20.04 6.55 -41.05
N LEU A 307 21.32 6.82 -41.31
CA LEU A 307 22.03 7.99 -40.78
C LEU A 307 21.74 9.28 -41.56
N THR A 308 21.15 9.22 -42.76
CA THR A 308 20.88 10.39 -43.63
C THR A 308 19.41 10.61 -43.95
N ASN A 309 18.48 9.97 -43.22
CA ASN A 309 17.04 10.25 -43.40
C ASN A 309 16.67 11.59 -42.72
N ASP A 310 16.53 12.65 -43.50
CA ASP A 310 16.25 14.01 -43.00
C ASP A 310 14.92 14.13 -42.23
N GLU A 311 13.91 13.31 -42.52
CA GLU A 311 12.64 13.35 -41.77
C GLU A 311 12.79 12.74 -40.37
N VAL A 312 13.59 11.67 -40.24
CA VAL A 312 13.91 11.06 -38.94
C VAL A 312 14.87 11.94 -38.15
N ILE A 313 15.88 12.50 -38.79
CA ILE A 313 16.80 13.49 -38.19
C ILE A 313 16.02 14.72 -37.72
N ALA A 314 15.03 15.19 -38.48
CA ALA A 314 14.20 16.32 -38.07
C ALA A 314 13.44 16.05 -36.77
N VAL A 315 13.03 14.82 -36.48
CA VAL A 315 12.43 14.48 -35.17
C VAL A 315 13.47 14.58 -34.06
N ASN A 316 14.68 14.06 -34.26
CA ASN A 316 15.77 14.22 -33.29
C ASN A 316 16.10 15.70 -33.03
N GLN A 317 16.19 16.48 -34.10
CA GLN A 317 16.55 17.90 -34.06
C GLN A 317 15.40 18.81 -33.63
N ALA A 318 14.17 18.29 -33.49
CA ALA A 318 13.08 19.02 -32.88
C ALA A 318 13.35 19.32 -31.39
N GLY A 319 14.25 18.56 -30.76
CA GLY A 319 14.66 18.76 -29.37
C GLY A 319 13.53 18.50 -28.38
N ARG A 320 12.63 17.57 -28.72
CA ARG A 320 11.47 17.19 -27.92
C ARG A 320 11.56 15.69 -27.63
N PRO A 321 12.20 15.29 -26.52
CA PRO A 321 12.28 13.90 -26.13
C PRO A 321 10.87 13.33 -25.98
N GLY A 322 10.56 12.34 -26.80
CA GLY A 322 9.30 11.63 -26.73
C GLY A 322 9.28 10.69 -25.53
N HIS A 323 8.09 10.36 -25.09
CA HIS A 323 7.85 9.50 -23.95
C HIS A 323 6.87 8.38 -24.32
N PRO A 324 6.88 7.26 -23.59
CA PRO A 324 5.97 6.16 -23.88
C PRO A 324 4.54 6.52 -23.47
N VAL A 325 3.56 5.97 -24.19
CA VAL A 325 2.17 5.85 -23.72
C VAL A 325 2.11 4.88 -22.54
N SER A 326 2.81 3.74 -22.64
CA SER A 326 3.00 2.77 -21.56
C SER A 326 4.23 1.92 -21.86
N ILE A 327 4.90 1.46 -20.80
CA ILE A 327 6.01 0.50 -20.85
C ILE A 327 5.62 -0.90 -20.37
N ASP A 328 4.36 -1.11 -20.00
CA ASP A 328 3.87 -2.36 -19.38
C ASP A 328 3.88 -3.54 -20.35
N THR A 329 3.96 -3.26 -21.65
CA THR A 329 4.00 -4.28 -22.69
C THR A 329 5.25 -4.14 -23.57
N LYS A 330 5.50 -5.17 -24.37
CA LYS A 330 6.57 -5.15 -25.38
C LYS A 330 6.18 -4.40 -26.66
N GLN A 331 4.89 -4.13 -26.87
CA GLN A 331 4.41 -3.31 -27.99
C GLN A 331 4.22 -1.89 -27.48
N GLN A 332 5.20 -1.04 -27.74
CA GLN A 332 5.24 0.30 -27.16
C GLN A 332 4.97 1.37 -28.22
N VAL A 333 4.27 2.42 -27.79
CA VAL A 333 4.08 3.65 -28.53
C VAL A 333 4.80 4.74 -27.78
N TRP A 334 5.68 5.46 -28.46
CA TRP A 334 6.35 6.64 -27.93
C TRP A 334 5.95 7.85 -28.75
N TYR A 335 5.77 8.99 -28.11
CA TYR A 335 5.39 10.20 -28.83
C TYR A 335 5.95 11.47 -28.22
N ALA A 336 6.02 12.51 -29.06
CA ALA A 336 6.27 13.89 -28.65
C ALA A 336 5.26 14.81 -29.35
N ASN A 337 4.67 15.74 -28.59
CA ASN A 337 3.86 16.81 -29.15
C ASN A 337 4.77 17.96 -29.62
N ASN A 338 4.67 18.33 -30.90
CA ASN A 338 5.53 19.36 -31.49
C ASN A 338 5.04 20.79 -31.25
N GLY A 339 3.84 20.96 -30.68
CA GLY A 339 3.25 22.26 -30.30
C GLY A 339 2.60 23.03 -31.47
N ASP A 340 2.62 22.48 -32.68
CA ASP A 340 2.04 23.08 -33.89
C ASP A 340 0.85 22.28 -34.45
N GLY A 341 0.30 21.36 -33.65
CA GLY A 341 -0.73 20.41 -34.08
C GLY A 341 -0.17 19.15 -34.75
N THR A 342 1.16 19.00 -34.82
CA THR A 342 1.82 17.77 -35.25
C THR A 342 2.43 17.00 -34.08
N TYR A 343 2.55 15.70 -34.26
CA TYR A 343 3.13 14.77 -33.30
C TYR A 343 4.14 13.88 -34.01
N SER A 344 5.25 13.64 -33.33
CA SER A 344 6.21 12.59 -33.70
C SER A 344 5.83 11.33 -32.94
N VAL A 345 5.53 10.23 -33.63
CA VAL A 345 5.04 8.99 -33.01
C VAL A 345 5.84 7.80 -33.50
N SER A 346 6.41 7.02 -32.58
CA SER A 346 7.16 5.80 -32.89
C SER A 346 6.45 4.58 -32.31
N LEU A 347 6.29 3.55 -33.14
CA LEU A 347 5.71 2.26 -32.78
C LEU A 347 6.83 1.23 -32.72
N PHE A 348 6.94 0.48 -31.63
CA PHE A 348 7.99 -0.51 -31.40
C PHE A 348 7.40 -1.87 -31.04
N ASN A 349 7.91 -2.93 -31.67
CA ASN A 349 7.70 -4.29 -31.19
C ASN A 349 8.98 -4.82 -30.54
N LEU A 350 9.12 -4.67 -29.22
CA LEU A 350 10.27 -5.14 -28.45
C LEU A 350 10.22 -6.65 -28.15
N GLY A 351 9.18 -7.34 -28.61
CA GLY A 351 8.98 -8.77 -28.40
C GLY A 351 9.74 -9.62 -29.41
N ASN A 352 9.88 -10.92 -29.09
CA ASN A 352 10.52 -11.91 -29.95
C ASN A 352 9.57 -12.56 -30.99
N ARG A 353 8.38 -12.00 -31.18
CA ARG A 353 7.34 -12.48 -32.11
C ARG A 353 6.72 -11.31 -32.84
N SER A 354 6.32 -11.53 -34.09
CA SER A 354 5.61 -10.52 -34.87
C SER A 354 4.30 -10.16 -34.17
N ALA A 355 4.01 -8.86 -34.06
CA ALA A 355 2.85 -8.35 -33.33
C ALA A 355 2.32 -7.07 -33.98
N GLU A 356 1.01 -6.85 -33.88
CA GLU A 356 0.41 -5.59 -34.28
C GLU A 356 0.65 -4.53 -33.21
N VAL A 357 1.05 -3.31 -33.61
CA VAL A 357 1.19 -2.16 -32.70
C VAL A 357 0.24 -1.06 -33.18
N LYS A 358 -0.62 -0.61 -32.27
CA LYS A 358 -1.65 0.42 -32.54
C LYS A 358 -1.43 1.62 -31.64
N VAL A 359 -1.82 2.79 -32.13
CA VAL A 359 -1.88 4.03 -31.36
C VAL A 359 -3.27 4.63 -31.48
N LYS A 360 -3.91 4.92 -30.34
CA LYS A 360 -5.16 5.68 -30.31
C LYS A 360 -4.84 7.16 -30.14
N TRP A 361 -5.61 8.03 -30.80
CA TRP A 361 -5.45 9.47 -30.68
C TRP A 361 -5.67 9.95 -29.25
N SER A 362 -6.62 9.35 -28.53
CA SER A 362 -6.85 9.62 -27.11
C SER A 362 -5.61 9.37 -26.23
N ASP A 363 -4.79 8.38 -26.58
CA ASP A 363 -3.59 8.04 -25.81
C ASP A 363 -2.46 9.07 -26.01
N LEU A 364 -2.55 9.87 -27.08
CA LEU A 364 -1.66 11.00 -27.38
C LEU A 364 -2.24 12.35 -26.90
N GLY A 365 -3.38 12.32 -26.18
CA GLY A 365 -4.14 13.51 -25.83
C GLY A 365 -4.82 14.19 -27.00
N LEU A 366 -4.95 13.54 -28.16
CA LEU A 366 -5.57 14.12 -29.36
C LEU A 366 -7.05 13.71 -29.48
N GLU A 367 -7.92 14.71 -29.62
CA GLU A 367 -9.32 14.52 -30.01
C GLU A 367 -9.52 14.92 -31.47
N GLY A 368 -10.23 14.09 -32.24
CA GLY A 368 -10.57 14.35 -33.64
C GLY A 368 -9.65 13.63 -34.66
N PRO A 369 -9.95 13.78 -35.96
CA PRO A 369 -9.23 13.09 -37.03
C PRO A 369 -7.82 13.63 -37.24
N ALA A 370 -6.90 12.74 -37.63
CA ALA A 370 -5.52 13.07 -37.95
C ALA A 370 -5.04 12.39 -39.24
N SER A 371 -4.14 13.05 -39.97
CA SER A 371 -3.40 12.44 -41.08
C SER A 371 -2.09 11.83 -40.59
N VAL A 372 -1.68 10.72 -41.22
CA VAL A 372 -0.49 9.96 -40.84
C VAL A 372 0.48 9.85 -42.02
N ARG A 373 1.74 10.21 -41.78
CA ARG A 373 2.87 10.02 -42.70
C ARG A 373 3.91 9.10 -42.06
N ASP A 374 4.41 8.11 -42.80
CA ASP A 374 5.52 7.27 -42.39
C ASP A 374 6.86 7.90 -42.84
N LEU A 375 7.73 8.17 -41.88
CA LEU A 375 8.97 8.93 -42.08
C LEU A 375 10.09 8.10 -42.69
N TRP A 376 10.07 6.78 -42.51
CA TRP A 376 11.06 5.88 -43.10
C TRP A 376 10.77 5.63 -44.57
N SER A 377 9.49 5.48 -44.94
CA SER A 377 9.06 5.25 -46.31
C SER A 377 8.67 6.51 -47.09
N HIS A 378 8.72 7.67 -46.44
CA HIS A 378 8.33 8.97 -47.01
C HIS A 378 6.90 8.98 -47.59
N SER A 379 6.00 8.20 -47.02
CA SER A 379 4.69 7.89 -47.60
C SER A 379 3.53 8.41 -46.75
N GLU A 380 2.56 9.05 -47.39
CA GLU A 380 1.28 9.42 -46.78
C GLU A 380 0.40 8.17 -46.63
N LEU A 381 0.00 7.84 -45.40
CA LEU A 381 -0.79 6.65 -45.09
C LEU A 381 -2.29 6.90 -45.00
N GLY A 382 -2.71 8.18 -45.03
CA GLY A 382 -4.11 8.59 -45.08
C GLY A 382 -4.58 9.31 -43.81
N THR A 383 -5.90 9.40 -43.65
CA THR A 383 -6.57 10.08 -42.52
C THR A 383 -7.36 9.07 -41.69
N PHE A 384 -7.26 9.18 -40.38
CA PHE A 384 -7.88 8.27 -39.43
C PHE A 384 -8.60 9.03 -38.33
N ASN A 385 -9.79 8.57 -37.94
CA ASN A 385 -10.68 9.30 -37.05
C ASN A 385 -10.31 9.17 -35.56
N THR A 386 -9.84 8.01 -35.12
CA THR A 386 -9.66 7.70 -33.68
C THR A 386 -8.37 6.95 -33.36
N GLU A 387 -7.82 6.17 -34.29
CA GLU A 387 -6.62 5.38 -34.08
C GLU A 387 -5.93 5.05 -35.41
N PHE A 388 -4.65 4.69 -35.33
CA PHE A 388 -3.88 4.14 -36.44
C PHE A 388 -3.28 2.79 -36.04
N SER A 389 -3.41 1.80 -36.93
CA SER A 389 -2.68 0.53 -36.83
C SER A 389 -1.39 0.61 -37.63
N GLY A 390 -0.25 0.38 -36.96
CA GLY A 390 1.05 0.22 -37.60
C GLY A 390 1.17 -1.03 -38.45
N GLY A 391 0.16 -1.90 -38.45
CA GLY A 391 0.23 -3.24 -39.01
C GLY A 391 1.07 -4.19 -38.14
N VAL A 392 1.33 -5.38 -38.68
CA VAL A 392 2.19 -6.38 -38.01
C VAL A 392 3.65 -5.96 -38.17
N LEU A 393 4.29 -5.67 -37.04
CA LEU A 393 5.73 -5.45 -36.97
C LEU A 393 6.41 -6.77 -36.62
N GLU A 394 7.48 -7.11 -37.34
CA GLU A 394 8.34 -8.26 -37.02
C GLU A 394 9.01 -8.09 -35.64
N PRO A 395 9.60 -9.16 -35.06
CA PRO A 395 10.37 -9.03 -33.82
C PRO A 395 11.39 -7.91 -33.91
N HIS A 396 11.41 -7.03 -32.91
CA HIS A 396 12.33 -5.91 -32.77
C HIS A 396 12.19 -4.81 -33.83
N ALA A 397 11.16 -4.88 -34.68
CA ALA A 397 10.91 -3.87 -35.70
C ALA A 397 10.18 -2.64 -35.13
N SER A 398 10.31 -1.54 -35.86
CA SER A 398 9.70 -0.25 -35.52
C SER A 398 9.13 0.46 -36.73
N ARG A 399 8.28 1.46 -36.46
CA ARG A 399 7.80 2.44 -37.42
C ARG A 399 7.86 3.83 -36.79
N MET A 400 8.14 4.85 -37.60
CA MET A 400 8.17 6.24 -37.16
C MET A 400 7.22 7.07 -38.03
N LEU A 401 6.37 7.86 -37.37
CA LEU A 401 5.24 8.54 -37.97
C LEU A 401 5.28 10.02 -37.62
N LYS A 402 4.85 10.85 -38.58
CA LYS A 402 4.32 12.18 -38.28
C LYS A 402 2.79 12.10 -38.33
N VAL A 403 2.17 12.44 -37.22
CA VAL A 403 0.71 12.54 -37.09
C VAL A 403 0.35 14.01 -37.08
N THR A 404 -0.60 14.45 -37.91
CA THR A 404 -1.03 15.84 -38.00
C THR A 404 -2.52 15.93 -37.69
N ALA A 405 -2.87 16.64 -36.62
CA ALA A 405 -4.26 16.88 -36.25
C ALA A 405 -4.93 17.74 -37.34
N LEU A 406 -6.12 17.32 -37.78
CA LEU A 406 -6.89 18.06 -38.80
C LEU A 406 -7.94 18.98 -38.16
N SER A 407 -8.41 18.63 -36.97
CA SER A 407 -9.38 19.38 -36.16
C SER A 407 -9.45 18.79 -34.75
N GLY A 408 -10.07 19.51 -33.81
CA GLY A 408 -10.29 19.06 -32.43
C GLY A 408 -9.34 19.72 -31.43
N THR A 409 -9.13 19.08 -30.28
CA THR A 409 -8.29 19.60 -29.19
C THR A 409 -7.12 18.66 -28.90
N SER A 410 -6.04 19.26 -28.40
CA SER A 410 -4.83 18.56 -27.96
C SER A 410 -4.66 18.83 -26.47
N ALA A 411 -4.79 17.78 -25.66
CA ALA A 411 -4.33 17.75 -24.30
C ALA A 411 -2.82 17.47 -24.32
N VAL A 412 -2.05 18.30 -23.64
CA VAL A 412 -0.59 18.16 -23.51
C VAL A 412 -0.24 17.72 -22.10
N ASN A 413 0.82 16.93 -21.98
CA ASN A 413 1.41 16.66 -20.69
C ASN A 413 2.07 17.95 -20.17
N ASP A 414 1.92 18.27 -18.89
CA ASP A 414 2.53 19.46 -18.29
C ASP A 414 4.07 19.32 -18.18
N ASP A 415 4.58 18.09 -18.30
CA ASP A 415 5.99 17.77 -18.48
C ASP A 415 6.47 17.76 -19.95
N ASP A 416 5.60 17.94 -20.94
CA ASP A 416 6.05 18.09 -22.33
C ASP A 416 7.01 19.27 -22.46
N THR A 417 8.16 19.07 -23.11
CA THR A 417 9.23 20.08 -23.26
C THR A 417 8.81 21.36 -23.98
N GLY A 418 7.63 21.39 -24.59
CA GLY A 418 7.01 22.61 -25.13
C GLY A 418 6.37 23.53 -24.10
N MET A 419 6.10 23.04 -22.88
CA MET A 419 5.45 23.77 -21.81
C MET A 419 6.47 24.64 -21.06
N ARG A 420 6.15 25.94 -20.93
CA ARG A 420 7.00 26.91 -20.20
C ARG A 420 6.21 27.51 -19.04
N TYR A 421 6.80 27.42 -17.86
CA TYR A 421 6.27 28.02 -16.64
C TYR A 421 6.97 29.35 -16.35
N SER A 422 6.24 30.34 -15.83
CA SER A 422 6.80 31.62 -15.40
C SER A 422 6.66 31.80 -13.89
N GLY A 423 7.70 32.33 -13.22
CA GLY A 423 7.79 32.39 -11.76
C GLY A 423 8.63 31.24 -11.17
N ASP A 424 8.67 31.15 -9.84
CA ASP A 424 9.41 30.10 -9.12
C ASP A 424 8.56 28.82 -9.07
N TRP A 425 8.77 27.91 -10.01
CA TRP A 425 8.14 26.60 -10.04
C TRP A 425 9.16 25.51 -9.70
N LYS A 426 8.72 24.52 -8.91
CA LYS A 426 9.50 23.31 -8.63
C LYS A 426 8.72 22.12 -9.19
N ARG A 427 9.34 21.39 -10.14
CA ARG A 427 8.75 20.15 -10.67
C ARG A 427 8.59 19.15 -9.52
N ASN A 428 7.51 18.38 -9.53
CA ASN A 428 7.19 17.40 -8.50
C ASN A 428 7.95 16.06 -8.65
N GLY A 429 9.06 16.07 -9.40
CA GLY A 429 9.86 14.88 -9.69
C GLY A 429 9.19 13.89 -10.65
N GLY A 430 8.39 14.36 -11.62
CA GLY A 430 7.75 13.51 -12.62
C GLY A 430 6.62 12.64 -12.08
N LYS A 431 6.11 12.96 -10.88
CA LYS A 431 4.93 12.31 -10.31
C LYS A 431 3.70 13.04 -10.83
N GLU A 432 3.11 12.58 -11.93
CA GLU A 432 1.81 13.10 -12.36
C GLU A 432 0.84 13.09 -11.17
N GLN A 433 0.12 14.18 -10.96
CA GLN A 433 -0.95 14.15 -9.96
C GLN A 433 -1.95 13.10 -10.42
N ILE A 434 -2.12 12.06 -9.61
CA ILE A 434 -3.07 10.97 -9.85
C ILE A 434 -4.40 11.61 -10.25
N ASP A 435 -4.94 11.22 -11.41
CA ASP A 435 -6.22 11.71 -11.93
C ASP A 435 -7.24 11.77 -10.77
N GLY A 436 -7.58 12.98 -10.36
CA GLY A 436 -8.28 13.21 -9.11
C GLY A 436 -9.74 12.80 -9.21
N LYS A 437 -10.06 11.54 -8.91
CA LYS A 437 -11.44 11.09 -8.67
C LYS A 437 -11.78 11.26 -7.19
N GLN A 438 -13.01 11.66 -6.90
CA GLN A 438 -13.57 11.63 -5.56
C GLN A 438 -15.05 11.25 -5.66
N ASP A 439 -15.44 10.28 -4.85
CA ASP A 439 -16.83 9.86 -4.76
C ASP A 439 -17.65 10.89 -3.98
N LEU A 440 -18.86 11.12 -4.47
CA LEU A 440 -19.92 11.84 -3.77
C LEU A 440 -21.01 10.83 -3.43
N SER A 441 -21.18 10.51 -2.15
CA SER A 441 -22.24 9.58 -1.73
C SER A 441 -23.56 10.33 -1.55
N ILE A 442 -24.60 9.91 -2.26
CA ILE A 442 -25.95 10.52 -2.16
C ILE A 442 -26.95 9.48 -1.67
N ALA A 443 -27.47 9.67 -0.45
CA ALA A 443 -28.54 8.85 0.08
C ALA A 443 -29.88 9.20 -0.59
N ILE A 444 -30.39 8.33 -1.46
CA ILE A 444 -31.70 8.48 -2.08
C ILE A 444 -32.77 7.83 -1.21
N LYS A 445 -33.71 8.63 -0.70
CA LYS A 445 -34.90 8.16 0.02
C LYS A 445 -36.18 8.51 -0.74
N ASP A 446 -37.24 7.78 -0.46
CA ASP A 446 -38.58 8.06 -1.00
C ASP A 446 -39.61 8.11 0.14
N SER A 447 -39.87 9.32 0.62
CA SER A 447 -40.83 9.56 1.71
C SER A 447 -42.28 9.60 1.21
N SER A 448 -42.55 9.38 -0.09
CA SER A 448 -43.93 9.37 -0.62
C SER A 448 -44.74 8.15 -0.15
N ASN A 449 -44.07 7.10 0.33
CA ASN A 449 -44.69 5.87 0.82
C ASN A 449 -44.98 5.83 2.32
N THR A 450 -44.90 6.95 3.06
CA THR A 450 -45.29 7.00 4.49
C THR A 450 -46.81 7.13 4.71
N GLY A 451 -47.62 6.55 3.81
CA GLY A 451 -49.05 6.34 4.08
C GLY A 451 -49.23 5.25 5.15
N PRO A 452 -50.29 5.31 5.98
CA PRO A 452 -50.50 4.34 7.06
C PRO A 452 -50.48 2.93 6.48
N ALA A 453 -49.85 2.00 7.21
CA ALA A 453 -49.83 0.59 6.90
C ALA A 453 -51.14 0.16 6.26
N ASN A 454 -51.08 -0.27 5.01
CA ASN A 454 -52.24 -0.82 4.33
C ASN A 454 -52.54 -2.13 5.04
N ILE A 455 -53.39 -2.05 6.07
CA ILE A 455 -54.02 -3.19 6.73
C ILE A 455 -54.89 -3.85 5.67
N ASN A 456 -54.28 -4.71 4.85
CA ASN A 456 -55.00 -5.60 3.98
C ASN A 456 -54.92 -6.98 4.63
N THR A 457 -55.93 -7.26 5.43
CA THR A 457 -56.20 -8.47 6.23
C THR A 457 -56.45 -9.73 5.38
N GLN A 458 -55.61 -10.01 4.38
CA GLN A 458 -55.65 -11.27 3.63
C GLN A 458 -54.26 -11.86 3.39
N GLN A 459 -53.51 -12.06 4.47
CA GLN A 459 -52.55 -13.17 4.55
C GLN A 459 -53.08 -14.13 5.60
N GLY A 460 -53.54 -15.29 5.13
CA GLY A 460 -54.17 -16.32 5.96
C GLY A 460 -53.22 -16.83 7.04
N SER A 461 -53.62 -16.58 8.28
CA SER A 461 -53.32 -17.40 9.45
C SER A 461 -54.00 -18.76 9.30
N ASP A 462 -53.25 -19.84 9.52
CA ASP A 462 -53.81 -21.08 10.06
C ASP A 462 -52.70 -21.75 10.86
N LEU A 463 -52.88 -21.77 12.19
CA LEU A 463 -52.73 -22.90 13.09
C LEU A 463 -52.96 -22.39 14.53
N ASP A 464 -54.21 -22.60 15.00
CA ASP A 464 -54.63 -22.53 16.40
C ASP A 464 -55.25 -23.89 16.79
N ASP A 465 -54.93 -24.37 17.99
CA ASP A 465 -55.59 -25.36 18.87
C ASP A 465 -54.57 -25.75 19.97
N GLY A 466 -54.72 -25.48 21.27
CA GLY A 466 -55.85 -24.94 22.02
C GLY A 466 -55.69 -25.22 23.52
N SER A 467 -56.53 -24.55 24.32
CA SER A 467 -56.84 -24.70 25.75
C SER A 467 -56.05 -23.88 26.80
N GLU A 468 -56.67 -22.77 27.21
CA GLU A 468 -56.52 -22.14 28.54
C GLU A 468 -57.21 -22.98 29.66
N PRO A 469 -57.04 -22.65 30.95
CA PRO A 469 -57.97 -21.68 31.54
C PRO A 469 -57.37 -20.62 32.48
N ALA A 470 -58.08 -19.49 32.52
CA ALA A 470 -57.94 -18.28 33.31
C ALA A 470 -57.84 -18.41 34.84
N ALA A 471 -57.28 -17.37 35.50
CA ALA A 471 -58.02 -16.47 36.43
C ALA A 471 -57.12 -15.43 37.16
N ASN A 472 -57.56 -14.17 37.10
CA ASN A 472 -57.65 -13.14 38.15
C ASN A 472 -56.42 -12.60 38.92
N ALA A 473 -56.21 -11.30 38.68
CA ALA A 473 -56.34 -10.18 39.63
C ALA A 473 -55.24 -9.84 40.67
N GLU A 474 -54.80 -8.58 40.53
CA GLU A 474 -54.55 -7.54 41.56
C GLU A 474 -53.28 -7.54 42.45
N ASN A 475 -52.61 -6.38 42.33
CA ASN A 475 -51.98 -5.51 43.35
C ASN A 475 -50.64 -5.86 44.01
N GLU A 476 -49.76 -4.85 43.93
CA GLU A 476 -48.73 -4.33 44.86
C GLU A 476 -48.12 -5.28 45.92
N ILE A 477 -46.78 -5.20 46.10
CA ILE A 477 -46.10 -4.84 47.36
C ILE A 477 -44.56 -5.02 47.25
N ALA A 478 -43.85 -4.00 47.75
CA ALA A 478 -42.56 -3.93 48.45
C ALA A 478 -41.36 -4.84 48.14
N ALA A 479 -40.20 -4.19 48.29
CA ALA A 479 -38.85 -4.72 48.35
C ALA A 479 -38.65 -5.81 49.41
N ASP A 480 -37.87 -6.83 49.05
CA ASP A 480 -36.92 -7.46 49.96
C ASP A 480 -35.71 -7.97 49.17
N ALA A 481 -34.51 -7.80 49.73
CA ALA A 481 -33.24 -8.19 49.13
C ALA A 481 -32.98 -9.68 49.41
N ALA A 482 -32.91 -10.51 48.38
CA ALA A 482 -32.53 -11.92 48.51
C ALA A 482 -30.99 -12.04 48.46
N ALA A 483 -30.39 -12.53 49.55
CA ALA A 483 -28.97 -12.86 49.64
C ALA A 483 -28.61 -13.99 48.67
N VAL A 484 -27.46 -13.88 47.99
CA VAL A 484 -26.93 -14.91 47.10
C VAL A 484 -26.07 -15.88 47.91
N THR A 485 -26.40 -17.16 47.86
CA THR A 485 -25.65 -18.26 48.51
C THR A 485 -24.54 -18.75 47.57
N ASP A 486 -23.30 -18.83 48.05
CA ASP A 486 -22.17 -19.42 47.33
C ASP A 486 -21.81 -20.80 47.89
N VAL A 487 -21.37 -21.72 47.02
CA VAL A 487 -21.02 -23.11 47.38
C VAL A 487 -19.62 -23.43 46.85
N VAL A 488 -18.70 -23.74 47.77
CA VAL A 488 -17.29 -24.01 47.46
C VAL A 488 -16.94 -25.45 47.82
N TYR A 489 -16.24 -26.15 46.91
CA TYR A 489 -15.65 -27.46 47.15
C TYR A 489 -14.21 -27.30 47.65
N ILE A 490 -13.90 -27.97 48.75
CA ILE A 490 -12.58 -28.02 49.38
C ILE A 490 -12.05 -29.43 49.14
N ASN A 491 -10.95 -29.54 48.39
CA ASN A 491 -10.32 -30.83 48.11
C ASN A 491 -9.69 -31.41 49.38
N ASP A 492 -9.57 -32.73 49.45
CA ASP A 492 -8.95 -33.44 50.58
C ASP A 492 -7.48 -33.04 50.84
N ASP A 493 -6.77 -32.52 49.82
CA ASP A 493 -5.40 -32.00 49.94
C ASP A 493 -5.31 -30.50 50.30
N ASP A 494 -6.43 -29.84 50.58
CA ASP A 494 -6.43 -28.44 51.03
C ASP A 494 -5.66 -28.29 52.35
N ASN A 495 -4.74 -27.32 52.38
CA ASN A 495 -3.82 -27.13 53.49
C ASN A 495 -4.50 -26.68 54.80
N HIS A 496 -5.78 -26.30 54.77
CA HIS A 496 -6.57 -25.97 55.96
C HIS A 496 -7.24 -27.19 56.61
N ILE A 497 -7.26 -28.35 55.94
CA ILE A 497 -7.73 -29.60 56.55
C ILE A 497 -6.62 -30.13 57.47
N GLN A 498 -6.93 -30.25 58.76
CA GLN A 498 -5.98 -30.70 59.76
C GLN A 498 -6.16 -32.19 60.04
N TYR A 499 -5.32 -33.00 59.40
CA TYR A 499 -5.24 -34.43 59.66
C TYR A 499 -4.44 -34.73 60.93
N THR A 500 -5.03 -35.49 61.84
CA THR A 500 -4.39 -35.99 63.06
C THR A 500 -4.36 -37.52 63.03
N GLY A 501 -3.16 -38.10 63.10
CA GLY A 501 -2.95 -39.55 62.99
C GLY A 501 -2.09 -39.93 61.79
N SER A 502 -2.25 -41.16 61.30
CA SER A 502 -1.50 -41.70 60.16
C SER A 502 -2.36 -41.67 58.89
N TRP A 503 -2.30 -40.54 58.17
CA TRP A 503 -3.00 -40.34 56.90
C TRP A 503 -2.07 -40.44 55.70
N SER A 504 -2.61 -40.86 54.56
CA SER A 504 -1.87 -40.95 53.29
C SER A 504 -2.71 -40.44 52.12
N PRO A 505 -2.15 -39.60 51.24
CA PRO A 505 -2.79 -39.23 49.98
C PRO A 505 -2.75 -40.38 48.98
N ASN A 506 -3.73 -40.42 48.09
CA ASN A 506 -3.76 -41.32 46.95
C ASN A 506 -4.38 -40.63 45.72
N THR A 507 -3.53 -40.24 44.77
CA THR A 507 -3.92 -39.46 43.58
C THR A 507 -4.00 -40.33 42.32
N GLY A 508 -4.84 -39.94 41.36
CA GLY A 508 -4.94 -40.57 40.04
C GLY A 508 -5.66 -41.92 40.05
N ARG A 509 -6.71 -42.05 40.88
CA ARG A 509 -7.34 -43.34 41.20
C ARG A 509 -8.31 -43.82 40.11
N GLY A 510 -8.86 -42.92 39.30
CA GLY A 510 -9.79 -43.21 38.23
C GLY A 510 -11.17 -43.70 38.68
N PHE A 511 -11.53 -43.49 39.96
CA PHE A 511 -12.82 -43.95 40.52
C PHE A 511 -13.91 -42.86 40.53
N GLY A 512 -13.60 -41.66 40.03
CA GLY A 512 -14.54 -40.55 39.94
C GLY A 512 -14.55 -39.65 41.17
N ASP A 513 -13.50 -39.69 41.99
CA ASP A 513 -13.30 -38.78 43.12
C ASP A 513 -13.16 -37.33 42.63
N TYR A 514 -13.47 -36.36 43.48
CA TYR A 514 -13.21 -34.96 43.17
C TYR A 514 -11.70 -34.78 42.96
N LYS A 515 -11.31 -34.14 41.85
CA LYS A 515 -9.90 -34.00 41.39
C LYS A 515 -9.13 -35.31 41.19
N ASP A 516 -9.81 -36.46 41.25
CA ASP A 516 -9.28 -37.81 41.10
C ASP A 516 -8.27 -38.21 42.20
N ASP A 517 -8.40 -37.64 43.40
CA ASP A 517 -7.60 -37.95 44.59
C ASP A 517 -8.42 -38.08 45.88
N VAL A 518 -7.81 -38.71 46.90
CA VAL A 518 -8.38 -38.87 48.25
C VAL A 518 -7.26 -38.96 49.31
N HIS A 519 -7.57 -38.57 50.54
CA HIS A 519 -6.76 -38.84 51.72
C HIS A 519 -7.43 -39.92 52.54
N PHE A 520 -6.63 -40.88 53.01
CA PHE A 520 -7.16 -42.03 53.73
C PHE A 520 -6.35 -42.41 54.96
N THR A 521 -7.00 -43.08 55.90
CA THR A 521 -6.37 -43.75 57.04
C THR A 521 -6.94 -45.15 57.25
N GLU A 522 -6.09 -46.08 57.66
CA GLU A 522 -6.48 -47.43 58.10
C GLU A 522 -6.68 -47.52 59.62
N THR A 523 -6.27 -46.50 60.40
CA THR A 523 -6.15 -46.61 61.87
C THR A 523 -7.38 -46.03 62.58
N ASP A 524 -8.08 -46.85 63.37
CA ASP A 524 -9.19 -46.37 64.21
C ASP A 524 -8.71 -45.34 65.24
N GLY A 525 -9.44 -44.23 65.38
CA GLY A 525 -9.09 -43.09 66.22
C GLY A 525 -8.37 -41.95 65.48
N ASP A 526 -7.87 -42.18 64.27
CA ASP A 526 -7.37 -41.10 63.42
C ASP A 526 -8.53 -40.17 63.01
N SER A 527 -8.24 -38.89 62.83
CA SER A 527 -9.26 -37.88 62.58
C SER A 527 -8.78 -36.76 61.66
N PHE A 528 -9.73 -36.02 61.10
CA PHE A 528 -9.46 -34.71 60.50
C PHE A 528 -10.42 -33.66 61.05
N GLU A 529 -9.94 -32.41 61.07
CA GLU A 529 -10.73 -31.24 61.42
C GLU A 529 -10.66 -30.19 60.30
N TYR A 530 -11.79 -29.56 60.02
CA TYR A 530 -11.86 -28.43 59.09
C TYR A 530 -12.73 -27.33 59.67
N THR A 531 -12.18 -26.12 59.74
CA THR A 531 -12.92 -24.93 60.19
C THR A 531 -13.31 -24.12 58.97
N PHE A 532 -14.60 -23.90 58.78
CA PHE A 532 -15.16 -23.12 57.69
C PHE A 532 -15.92 -21.91 58.23
N THR A 533 -16.21 -20.95 57.35
CA THR A 533 -17.16 -19.88 57.64
C THR A 533 -18.29 -19.97 56.63
N GLY A 534 -19.52 -20.11 57.09
CA GLY A 534 -20.66 -20.27 56.20
C GLY A 534 -21.91 -20.76 56.91
N THR A 535 -22.94 -21.06 56.13
CA THR A 535 -24.27 -21.49 56.58
C THR A 535 -24.51 -22.99 56.40
N GLY A 536 -23.55 -23.75 55.87
CA GLY A 536 -23.64 -25.21 55.79
C GLY A 536 -22.37 -25.91 55.31
N ILE A 537 -22.28 -27.22 55.55
CA ILE A 537 -21.21 -28.09 55.06
C ILE A 537 -21.71 -29.51 54.76
N ASP A 538 -21.20 -30.12 53.68
CA ASP A 538 -21.32 -31.54 53.39
C ASP A 538 -19.96 -32.25 53.45
N LEU A 539 -19.94 -33.46 53.99
CA LEU A 539 -18.81 -34.39 53.96
C LEU A 539 -18.98 -35.36 52.80
N LEU A 540 -18.09 -35.28 51.79
CA LEU A 540 -18.07 -36.20 50.65
C LEU A 540 -16.97 -37.25 50.83
N THR A 541 -17.35 -38.51 50.64
CA THR A 541 -16.45 -39.68 50.67
C THR A 541 -16.97 -40.74 49.70
N GLU A 542 -16.18 -41.78 49.45
CA GLU A 542 -16.66 -43.00 48.83
C GLU A 542 -17.49 -43.86 49.80
N LYS A 543 -18.39 -44.67 49.26
CA LYS A 543 -18.95 -45.85 49.92
C LYS A 543 -18.51 -47.11 49.20
N ASP A 544 -17.91 -48.07 49.93
CA ASP A 544 -17.39 -49.33 49.38
C ASP A 544 -17.23 -50.40 50.47
N GLN A 545 -17.14 -51.66 50.04
CA GLN A 545 -16.89 -52.80 50.92
C GLN A 545 -15.53 -52.66 51.61
N GLY A 546 -15.54 -52.47 52.93
CA GLY A 546 -14.32 -52.33 53.74
C GLY A 546 -14.02 -50.91 54.20
N LEU A 547 -14.86 -49.93 53.86
CA LEU A 547 -14.98 -48.70 54.67
C LEU A 547 -15.77 -49.03 55.96
N GLY A 548 -15.93 -48.06 56.86
CA GLY A 548 -16.62 -48.31 58.12
C GLY A 548 -17.24 -47.08 58.75
N GLU A 549 -17.54 -47.21 60.04
CA GLU A 549 -18.18 -46.16 60.82
C GLU A 549 -17.18 -45.03 61.13
N MET A 550 -17.69 -43.81 61.10
CA MET A 550 -17.00 -42.59 61.48
C MET A 550 -17.88 -41.79 62.44
N ILE A 551 -17.26 -41.12 63.40
CA ILE A 551 -17.93 -40.19 64.31
C ILE A 551 -17.68 -38.78 63.80
N VAL A 552 -18.75 -38.10 63.40
CA VAL A 552 -18.76 -36.70 62.96
C VAL A 552 -19.22 -35.82 64.12
N THR A 553 -18.58 -34.69 64.34
CA THR A 553 -18.99 -33.68 65.32
C THR A 553 -18.83 -32.30 64.72
N LEU A 554 -19.89 -31.50 64.72
CA LEU A 554 -19.88 -30.10 64.31
C LEU A 554 -19.90 -29.20 65.55
N ASP A 555 -18.98 -28.25 65.65
CA ASP A 555 -18.85 -27.25 66.73
C ASP A 555 -18.79 -27.81 68.15
N ASN A 556 -18.15 -28.98 68.32
CA ASN A 556 -18.14 -29.73 69.58
C ASN A 556 -19.55 -30.10 70.09
N GLY A 557 -20.52 -30.18 69.18
CA GLY A 557 -21.90 -30.61 69.44
C GLY A 557 -22.02 -32.11 69.74
N THR A 558 -23.23 -32.65 69.58
CA THR A 558 -23.47 -34.08 69.84
C THR A 558 -22.81 -34.91 68.73
N PRO A 559 -21.93 -35.88 69.04
CA PRO A 559 -21.31 -36.71 68.01
C PRO A 559 -22.33 -37.59 67.29
N GLU A 560 -22.26 -37.63 65.96
CA GLU A 560 -23.10 -38.45 65.08
C GLU A 560 -22.28 -39.56 64.42
N THR A 561 -22.77 -40.79 64.45
CA THR A 561 -22.12 -41.92 63.75
C THR A 561 -22.67 -42.04 62.33
N VAL A 562 -21.80 -41.96 61.34
CA VAL A 562 -22.10 -42.19 59.92
C VAL A 562 -21.30 -43.39 59.41
N ASN A 563 -21.79 -44.09 58.38
CA ASN A 563 -21.17 -45.35 57.92
C ASN A 563 -21.00 -45.40 56.40
N ALA A 564 -19.75 -45.52 55.96
CA ALA A 564 -19.36 -45.61 54.55
C ALA A 564 -19.31 -47.05 54.00
N ASP A 565 -19.51 -48.08 54.82
CA ASP A 565 -19.57 -49.48 54.35
C ASP A 565 -20.85 -49.72 53.52
N THR A 566 -20.69 -50.34 52.36
CA THR A 566 -21.80 -50.79 51.52
C THR A 566 -21.47 -52.14 50.90
N SER A 567 -22.49 -52.99 50.68
CA SER A 567 -22.32 -54.29 50.02
C SER A 567 -22.46 -54.24 48.49
N GLY A 568 -22.62 -53.04 47.92
CA GLY A 568 -22.80 -52.77 46.49
C GLY A 568 -21.49 -52.46 45.75
N GLU A 569 -21.60 -51.98 44.50
CA GLU A 569 -20.46 -51.40 43.79
C GLU A 569 -19.99 -50.12 44.48
N ARG A 570 -18.70 -49.79 44.33
CA ARG A 570 -18.10 -48.59 44.90
C ARG A 570 -18.76 -47.32 44.34
N GLU A 571 -19.16 -46.42 45.22
CA GLU A 571 -19.82 -45.15 44.89
C GLU A 571 -18.92 -43.98 45.34
N ALA A 572 -18.34 -43.22 44.40
CA ALA A 572 -17.55 -42.01 44.71
C ALA A 572 -18.43 -40.76 44.91
N GLN A 573 -17.87 -39.70 45.51
CA GLN A 573 -18.52 -38.41 45.80
C GLN A 573 -19.84 -38.48 46.58
N GLN A 574 -19.99 -39.45 47.50
CA GLN A 574 -21.20 -39.60 48.30
C GLN A 574 -21.19 -38.68 49.51
N VAL A 575 -22.27 -37.89 49.67
CA VAL A 575 -22.48 -37.08 50.87
C VAL A 575 -22.86 -37.98 52.03
N LEU A 576 -21.95 -38.13 52.99
CA LEU A 576 -22.14 -39.00 54.15
C LEU A 576 -22.62 -38.26 55.39
N TYR A 577 -22.33 -36.96 55.48
CA TYR A 577 -22.87 -36.06 56.49
C TYR A 577 -23.20 -34.71 55.84
N SER A 578 -24.27 -34.07 56.29
CA SER A 578 -24.71 -32.76 55.81
C SER A 578 -25.26 -31.93 56.96
N ALA A 579 -24.81 -30.70 57.08
CA ALA A 579 -25.37 -29.69 57.96
C ALA A 579 -25.69 -28.43 57.15
N ALA A 580 -26.93 -27.96 57.21
CA ALA A 580 -27.37 -26.76 56.50
C ALA A 580 -28.24 -25.88 57.40
N GLY A 581 -28.35 -24.59 57.06
CA GLY A 581 -29.10 -23.62 57.86
C GLY A 581 -28.40 -23.24 59.16
N LEU A 582 -27.07 -23.34 59.20
CA LEU A 582 -26.25 -22.80 60.28
C LEU A 582 -26.26 -21.27 60.21
N ASP A 583 -26.09 -20.60 61.35
CA ASP A 583 -25.88 -19.16 61.38
C ASP A 583 -24.64 -18.81 60.53
N ASN A 584 -24.68 -17.77 59.71
CA ASN A 584 -23.52 -17.41 58.87
C ASN A 584 -22.33 -16.99 59.77
N GLY A 585 -21.39 -17.91 60.00
CA GLY A 585 -20.32 -17.75 60.97
C GLY A 585 -19.29 -18.86 60.89
N SER A 586 -18.28 -18.81 61.77
CA SER A 586 -17.23 -19.83 61.78
C SER A 586 -17.70 -21.09 62.52
N HIS A 587 -17.54 -22.23 61.85
CA HIS A 587 -17.90 -23.57 62.33
C HIS A 587 -16.75 -24.54 62.13
N THR A 588 -16.65 -25.59 62.95
CA THR A 588 -15.60 -26.62 62.85
C THR A 588 -16.22 -28.01 62.77
N LEU A 589 -15.96 -28.70 61.66
CA LEU A 589 -16.29 -30.11 61.46
C LEU A 589 -15.11 -30.98 61.90
N LYS A 590 -15.35 -31.95 62.78
CA LYS A 590 -14.39 -33.00 63.16
C LYS A 590 -14.93 -34.37 62.80
N VAL A 591 -14.11 -35.21 62.16
CA VAL A 591 -14.48 -36.58 61.79
C VAL A 591 -13.42 -37.55 62.29
N VAL A 592 -13.83 -38.58 63.02
CA VAL A 592 -12.95 -39.58 63.65
C VAL A 592 -13.29 -40.98 63.13
N LYS A 593 -12.30 -41.72 62.66
CA LYS A 593 -12.47 -43.12 62.22
C LYS A 593 -12.82 -43.99 63.42
N GLN A 594 -13.90 -44.77 63.30
CA GLN A 594 -14.36 -45.66 64.38
C GLN A 594 -14.19 -47.15 64.05
N SER A 595 -14.43 -47.54 62.79
CA SER A 595 -14.27 -48.93 62.35
C SER A 595 -13.99 -49.03 60.84
N GLY A 596 -14.00 -50.25 60.30
CA GLY A 596 -13.70 -50.54 58.89
C GLY A 596 -12.21 -50.63 58.61
N ARG A 597 -11.85 -51.06 57.39
CA ARG A 597 -10.44 -51.09 56.96
C ARG A 597 -9.94 -49.68 56.64
N TYR A 598 -10.75 -48.83 56.01
CA TYR A 598 -10.38 -47.48 55.62
C TYR A 598 -11.40 -46.44 56.12
N MET A 599 -10.93 -45.20 56.32
CA MET A 599 -11.71 -43.97 56.28
C MET A 599 -11.12 -43.10 55.17
N LEU A 600 -11.96 -42.51 54.32
CA LEU A 600 -11.58 -41.68 53.18
C LEU A 600 -12.19 -40.29 53.36
N LEU A 601 -11.44 -39.25 52.96
CA LEU A 601 -11.98 -37.94 52.63
C LEU A 601 -11.72 -37.69 51.14
N ASP A 602 -12.77 -37.37 50.40
CA ASP A 602 -12.74 -36.99 48.99
C ASP A 602 -12.84 -35.47 48.88
N ALA A 603 -13.92 -34.87 49.40
CA ALA A 603 -14.03 -33.41 49.48
C ALA A 603 -14.96 -32.96 50.60
N LEU A 604 -14.89 -31.68 50.94
CA LEU A 604 -15.92 -30.97 51.72
C LEU A 604 -16.62 -29.95 50.83
N ARG A 605 -17.93 -29.80 50.98
CA ARG A 605 -18.70 -28.78 50.26
C ARG A 605 -19.29 -27.77 51.23
N VAL A 606 -18.78 -26.54 51.24
CA VAL A 606 -19.19 -25.47 52.16
C VAL A 606 -20.15 -24.51 51.47
N THR A 607 -21.24 -24.13 52.14
CA THR A 607 -22.17 -23.08 51.70
C THR A 607 -21.95 -21.83 52.55
N SER A 608 -21.88 -20.64 51.94
CA SER A 608 -21.72 -19.36 52.66
C SER A 608 -22.56 -18.23 52.05
N GLU A 609 -22.89 -17.20 52.85
CA GLU A 609 -23.51 -15.95 52.35
C GLU A 609 -22.44 -14.85 52.27
N ILE A 610 -22.28 -14.21 51.10
CA ILE A 610 -21.25 -13.16 50.88
C ILE A 610 -21.87 -11.76 51.00
N ALA A 611 -21.19 -10.88 51.76
CA ALA A 611 -21.35 -9.42 51.70
C ALA A 611 -20.31 -8.82 50.72
N THR A 612 -20.73 -7.85 49.92
CA THR A 612 -20.00 -7.28 48.76
C THR A 612 -18.78 -6.38 49.08
N GLY A 613 -17.69 -6.52 48.29
CA GLY A 613 -16.71 -5.45 47.96
C GLY A 613 -15.29 -5.55 48.58
N GLY A 614 -14.23 -5.67 47.75
CA GLY A 614 -12.83 -5.63 48.25
C GLY A 614 -11.63 -5.56 47.27
N GLN A 615 -11.77 -5.76 45.96
CA GLN A 615 -10.66 -5.60 44.98
C GLN A 615 -11.07 -4.72 43.78
N ASN A 616 -10.19 -3.87 43.25
CA ASN A 616 -10.50 -2.99 42.09
C ASN A 616 -10.77 -3.82 40.83
N SER A 617 -11.84 -3.53 40.09
CA SER A 617 -12.06 -4.10 38.76
C SER A 617 -11.14 -3.46 37.71
N THR A 618 -10.78 -4.19 36.66
CA THR A 618 -9.96 -3.65 35.55
C THR A 618 -10.65 -3.85 34.20
N ILE A 619 -10.23 -3.08 33.19
CA ILE A 619 -10.72 -3.18 31.82
C ILE A 619 -9.58 -3.49 30.84
N SER A 620 -9.87 -4.23 29.77
CA SER A 620 -8.90 -4.51 28.70
C SER A 620 -9.59 -4.65 27.33
N PRO A 621 -9.19 -3.89 26.29
CA PRO A 621 -8.15 -2.85 26.32
C PRO A 621 -8.61 -1.57 27.04
N ALA A 622 -7.65 -0.77 27.54
CA ALA A 622 -7.93 0.55 28.14
C ALA A 622 -7.99 1.68 27.10
N SER A 623 -7.78 1.37 25.81
CA SER A 623 -7.93 2.31 24.70
C SER A 623 -8.46 1.62 23.45
N ALA A 624 -9.23 2.33 22.64
CA ALA A 624 -9.78 1.83 21.39
C ALA A 624 -9.96 2.95 20.35
N ASP A 625 -9.98 2.56 19.08
CA ASP A 625 -10.23 3.47 17.95
C ASP A 625 -11.65 3.26 17.40
N PHE A 626 -12.32 4.35 17.04
CA PHE A 626 -13.61 4.33 16.37
C PHE A 626 -13.62 5.26 15.16
N ASP A 627 -14.05 4.74 14.01
CA ASP A 627 -14.18 5.52 12.79
C ASP A 627 -15.65 5.70 12.41
N LYS A 628 -16.03 6.95 12.16
CA LYS A 628 -17.38 7.32 11.72
C LYS A 628 -17.70 6.91 10.29
N ALA A 629 -16.74 6.49 9.47
CA ALA A 629 -17.01 5.97 8.15
C ALA A 629 -17.93 4.73 8.22
N THR A 630 -19.09 4.78 7.55
CA THR A 630 -20.15 3.76 7.66
C THR A 630 -19.67 2.32 7.47
N GLU A 631 -18.65 2.10 6.63
CA GLU A 631 -18.05 0.78 6.39
C GLU A 631 -17.10 0.30 7.50
N GLN A 632 -16.60 1.21 8.33
CA GLN A 632 -15.63 0.96 9.42
C GLN A 632 -16.26 1.02 10.81
N GLN A 633 -17.48 1.54 10.93
CA GLN A 633 -18.22 1.64 12.20
C GLN A 633 -18.41 0.25 12.82
N LYS A 634 -17.87 0.07 14.04
CA LYS A 634 -18.04 -1.14 14.85
C LYS A 634 -18.14 -0.76 16.33
N ASP A 635 -18.80 -1.60 17.10
CA ASP A 635 -18.85 -1.45 18.55
C ASP A 635 -17.45 -1.64 19.15
N ILE A 636 -17.16 -0.93 20.24
CA ILE A 636 -15.92 -1.10 20.99
C ILE A 636 -16.17 -2.14 22.08
N ALA A 637 -15.58 -3.32 21.93
CA ALA A 637 -15.62 -4.38 22.93
C ALA A 637 -14.46 -4.26 23.92
N VAL A 638 -14.79 -4.33 25.22
CA VAL A 638 -13.87 -4.22 26.35
C VAL A 638 -14.16 -5.35 27.34
N THR A 639 -13.14 -6.12 27.71
CA THR A 639 -13.25 -7.16 28.73
C THR A 639 -13.14 -6.55 30.13
N LEU A 640 -14.08 -6.89 31.01
CA LEU A 640 -14.18 -6.47 32.40
C LEU A 640 -13.64 -7.59 33.32
N SER A 641 -12.55 -7.34 34.03
CA SER A 641 -12.12 -8.20 35.14
C SER A 641 -12.73 -7.68 36.43
N LEU A 642 -13.90 -8.22 36.79
CA LEU A 642 -14.77 -7.64 37.80
C LEU A 642 -14.29 -7.78 39.25
N ASN A 643 -13.45 -8.76 39.58
CA ASN A 643 -12.86 -8.95 40.91
C ASN A 643 -13.88 -8.90 42.08
N GLY A 644 -15.10 -9.39 41.84
CA GLY A 644 -16.20 -9.41 42.82
C GLY A 644 -17.07 -8.15 42.87
N ASN A 645 -16.81 -7.14 42.03
CA ASN A 645 -17.69 -5.98 41.89
C ASN A 645 -18.63 -6.13 40.69
N THR A 646 -19.59 -5.23 40.55
CA THR A 646 -20.43 -5.09 39.36
C THR A 646 -20.18 -3.76 38.68
N LEU A 647 -20.37 -3.68 37.36
CA LEU A 647 -20.37 -2.40 36.64
C LEU A 647 -21.57 -1.56 37.13
N THR A 648 -21.33 -0.34 37.58
CA THR A 648 -22.38 0.58 38.05
C THR A 648 -22.67 1.71 37.07
N GLY A 649 -21.78 1.96 36.11
CA GLY A 649 -21.95 3.07 35.19
C GLY A 649 -20.81 3.26 34.21
N ILE A 650 -21.13 3.98 33.14
CA ILE A 650 -20.17 4.53 32.20
C ILE A 650 -20.52 5.99 32.03
N GLU A 651 -19.52 6.85 32.20
CA GLU A 651 -19.69 8.30 32.19
C GLU A 651 -18.77 8.91 31.13
N ASN A 652 -19.31 9.87 30.38
CA ASN A 652 -18.57 10.74 29.49
C ASN A 652 -18.73 12.19 29.96
N ASP A 653 -17.65 12.80 30.45
CA ASP A 653 -17.60 14.21 30.90
C ASP A 653 -18.78 14.63 31.82
N GLY A 654 -19.04 13.88 32.89
CA GLY A 654 -20.13 14.17 33.82
C GLY A 654 -21.49 13.61 33.44
N VAL A 655 -21.64 13.01 32.24
CA VAL A 655 -22.91 12.50 31.73
C VAL A 655 -22.88 10.98 31.67
N MET A 656 -23.80 10.34 32.39
CA MET A 656 -23.99 8.89 32.35
C MET A 656 -24.53 8.46 30.99
N LEU A 657 -23.91 7.46 30.38
CA LEU A 657 -24.43 6.79 29.19
C LEU A 657 -25.74 6.08 29.54
N SER A 658 -26.67 6.05 28.59
CA SER A 658 -27.93 5.32 28.73
C SER A 658 -27.73 3.82 28.49
N GLU A 659 -28.67 2.99 28.95
CA GLU A 659 -28.68 1.55 28.65
C GLU A 659 -28.80 1.25 27.14
N ASP A 660 -29.16 2.26 26.33
CA ASP A 660 -29.17 2.17 24.87
C ASP A 660 -27.79 2.39 24.25
N ASP A 661 -26.81 2.96 24.96
CA ASP A 661 -25.50 3.37 24.41
C ASP A 661 -24.41 2.29 24.53
N TYR A 662 -24.63 1.27 25.37
CA TYR A 662 -23.70 0.16 25.56
C TYR A 662 -24.44 -1.14 25.89
N THR A 663 -23.77 -2.28 25.78
CA THR A 663 -24.25 -3.58 26.28
C THR A 663 -23.22 -4.24 27.17
N VAL A 664 -23.67 -5.05 28.11
CA VAL A 664 -22.80 -5.91 28.93
C VAL A 664 -23.30 -7.34 28.79
N VAL A 665 -22.46 -8.22 28.26
CA VAL A 665 -22.74 -9.66 28.15
C VAL A 665 -21.54 -10.41 28.72
N ASP A 666 -21.79 -11.25 29.73
CA ASP A 666 -20.75 -11.91 30.52
C ASP A 666 -19.72 -10.91 31.07
N ASP A 667 -18.45 -11.07 30.72
CA ASP A 667 -17.34 -10.19 31.08
C ASP A 667 -17.02 -9.17 29.98
N LYS A 668 -17.92 -8.90 29.03
CA LYS A 668 -17.69 -7.97 27.92
C LYS A 668 -18.63 -6.78 27.93
N LEU A 669 -18.05 -5.60 28.04
CA LEU A 669 -18.68 -4.31 27.83
C LEU A 669 -18.51 -3.90 26.35
N ASN A 670 -19.61 -3.72 25.61
CA ASN A 670 -19.58 -3.16 24.26
C ASN A 670 -20.16 -1.75 24.25
N ILE A 671 -19.36 -0.73 23.90
CA ILE A 671 -19.89 0.61 23.61
C ILE A 671 -20.41 0.61 22.17
N LYS A 672 -21.69 0.95 21.97
CA LYS A 672 -22.35 0.82 20.67
C LYS A 672 -21.86 1.86 19.67
N LYS A 673 -21.71 1.46 18.40
CA LYS A 673 -21.33 2.35 17.30
C LYS A 673 -22.30 3.52 17.12
N GLU A 674 -23.59 3.34 17.44
CA GLU A 674 -24.59 4.42 17.34
C GLU A 674 -24.29 5.56 18.31
N TYR A 675 -23.80 5.25 19.52
CA TYR A 675 -23.30 6.24 20.47
C TYR A 675 -21.96 6.82 20.02
N LEU A 676 -21.01 5.96 19.64
CA LEU A 676 -19.67 6.37 19.21
C LEU A 676 -19.68 7.29 17.98
N THR A 677 -20.64 7.12 17.07
CA THR A 677 -20.82 7.99 15.90
C THR A 677 -21.22 9.42 16.27
N GLN A 678 -21.82 9.61 17.45
CA GLN A 678 -22.24 10.93 17.95
C GLN A 678 -21.09 11.67 18.66
N LEU A 679 -20.06 10.97 19.11
CA LEU A 679 -18.90 11.58 19.77
C LEU A 679 -18.14 12.52 18.82
N PRO A 680 -17.57 13.64 19.28
CA PRO A 680 -16.74 14.50 18.43
C PRO A 680 -15.49 13.75 17.94
N VAL A 681 -14.99 14.12 16.74
CA VAL A 681 -13.67 13.65 16.26
C VAL A 681 -12.58 14.14 17.22
N GLY A 682 -11.67 13.26 17.60
CA GLY A 682 -10.68 13.49 18.65
C GLY A 682 -10.71 12.38 19.72
N THR A 683 -10.06 12.62 20.85
CA THR A 683 -10.03 11.65 21.96
C THR A 683 -11.17 11.94 22.94
N THR A 684 -11.90 10.89 23.33
CA THR A 684 -12.94 10.91 24.36
C THR A 684 -12.58 9.89 25.44
N ASP A 685 -12.54 10.31 26.70
CA ASP A 685 -12.30 9.42 27.83
C ASP A 685 -13.63 8.98 28.45
N LEU A 686 -13.91 7.67 28.43
CA LEU A 686 -15.07 7.10 29.10
C LEU A 686 -14.65 6.55 30.47
N SER A 687 -15.26 7.06 31.54
CA SER A 687 -15.04 6.59 32.91
C SER A 687 -15.97 5.41 33.19
N VAL A 688 -15.40 4.24 33.45
CA VAL A 688 -16.09 2.99 33.75
C VAL A 688 -16.07 2.76 35.25
N THR A 689 -17.21 2.87 35.91
CA THR A 689 -17.34 2.81 37.37
C THR A 689 -17.91 1.47 37.83
N PHE A 690 -17.44 0.99 38.99
CA PHE A 690 -17.85 -0.29 39.58
C PHE A 690 -18.52 -0.09 40.95
N SER A 691 -19.14 -1.15 41.48
CA SER A 691 -19.84 -1.13 42.77
C SER A 691 -18.93 -0.87 43.96
N ALA A 692 -17.63 -1.14 43.82
CA ALA A 692 -16.57 -0.76 44.74
C ALA A 692 -15.23 -0.67 43.97
N GLY A 693 -14.23 -0.03 44.57
CA GLY A 693 -12.91 0.18 43.95
C GLY A 693 -12.82 1.41 43.03
N ASP A 694 -11.64 1.65 42.47
CA ASP A 694 -11.37 2.84 41.64
C ASP A 694 -11.96 2.69 40.22
N PRO A 695 -12.58 3.76 39.65
CA PRO A 695 -13.01 3.78 38.25
C PRO A 695 -11.86 3.52 37.29
N GLN A 696 -12.17 2.90 36.15
CA GLN A 696 -11.23 2.66 35.05
C GLN A 696 -11.52 3.62 33.89
N THR A 697 -10.52 3.98 33.09
CA THR A 697 -10.71 4.88 31.94
C THR A 697 -10.50 4.13 30.63
N LEU A 698 -11.51 4.18 29.75
CA LEU A 698 -11.40 3.75 28.36
C LEU A 698 -11.18 4.97 27.47
N VAL A 699 -9.99 5.08 26.88
CA VAL A 699 -9.64 6.15 25.95
C VAL A 699 -10.12 5.80 24.54
N VAL A 700 -11.11 6.52 24.02
CA VAL A 700 -11.65 6.31 22.67
C VAL A 700 -11.10 7.37 21.72
N LYS A 701 -10.33 6.96 20.70
CA LYS A 701 -9.89 7.84 19.61
C LYS A 701 -10.90 7.78 18.47
N VAL A 702 -11.65 8.86 18.28
CA VAL A 702 -12.69 8.98 17.24
C VAL A 702 -12.11 9.66 16.00
N SER A 703 -12.13 8.98 14.85
CA SER A 703 -11.84 9.51 13.52
C SER A 703 -13.11 9.56 12.65
N ASP A 704 -13.08 10.32 11.57
CA ASP A 704 -14.10 10.25 10.51
C ASP A 704 -13.40 10.17 9.17
N THR A 705 -13.31 8.97 8.61
CA THR A 705 -12.67 8.75 7.30
C THR A 705 -13.65 8.77 6.12
N THR A 706 -14.89 9.20 6.33
CA THR A 706 -15.90 9.23 5.29
C THR A 706 -15.49 10.15 4.13
N GLY A 707 -15.38 9.59 2.92
CA GLY A 707 -15.02 10.35 1.71
C GLY A 707 -13.55 10.80 1.67
N ILE A 708 -12.72 10.35 2.61
CA ILE A 708 -11.28 10.58 2.62
C ILE A 708 -10.64 9.74 1.52
N ARG A 709 -9.74 10.38 0.77
CA ARG A 709 -8.99 9.73 -0.30
C ARG A 709 -7.62 9.34 0.19
N TYR A 710 -7.13 8.20 -0.28
CA TYR A 710 -5.81 7.70 0.07
C TYR A 710 -4.96 7.43 -1.15
N ALA A 711 -3.66 7.74 -1.05
CA ALA A 711 -2.64 7.17 -1.92
C ALA A 711 -1.93 6.02 -1.18
N LEU A 712 -1.91 4.83 -1.78
CA LEU A 712 -1.20 3.67 -1.25
C LEU A 712 0.24 3.68 -1.76
N ILE A 713 1.19 3.65 -0.84
CA ILE A 713 2.63 3.67 -1.13
C ILE A 713 3.19 2.33 -0.66
N ASN A 714 3.77 1.58 -1.59
CA ASN A 714 4.41 0.31 -1.28
C ASN A 714 5.74 0.54 -0.56
N ASN A 715 6.18 -0.40 0.26
CA ASN A 715 7.51 -0.43 0.87
C ASN A 715 8.68 -0.27 -0.11
N ASP A 716 8.51 -0.58 -1.40
CA ASP A 716 9.56 -0.41 -2.41
C ASP A 716 9.47 0.90 -3.20
N ASP A 717 8.60 1.83 -2.81
CA ASP A 717 8.54 3.16 -3.42
C ASP A 717 9.89 3.87 -3.24
N PRO A 718 10.53 4.34 -4.32
CA PRO A 718 11.87 4.94 -4.27
C PRO A 718 11.93 6.23 -3.45
N ALA A 719 10.78 6.85 -3.12
CA ALA A 719 10.74 8.01 -2.24
C ALA A 719 10.81 7.66 -0.75
N ILE A 720 10.69 6.38 -0.37
CA ILE A 720 10.95 5.93 0.99
C ILE A 720 12.47 5.81 1.18
N LYS A 721 13.01 6.60 2.10
CA LYS A 721 14.44 6.62 2.43
C LYS A 721 14.71 5.68 3.59
N TYR A 722 15.36 4.56 3.29
CA TYR A 722 15.83 3.62 4.29
C TYR A 722 17.24 4.01 4.77
N ASN A 723 17.38 4.23 6.07
CA ASN A 723 18.64 4.56 6.72
C ASN A 723 19.06 3.40 7.62
N GLY A 724 20.24 2.83 7.34
CA GLY A 724 20.77 1.67 8.04
C GLY A 724 20.83 0.41 7.18
N SER A 725 20.81 -0.75 7.81
CA SER A 725 20.89 -2.07 7.15
C SER A 725 19.51 -2.67 6.94
N TRP A 726 18.93 -2.36 5.77
CA TRP A 726 17.62 -2.87 5.36
C TRP A 726 17.74 -3.99 4.33
N SER A 727 16.76 -4.89 4.31
CA SER A 727 16.64 -5.99 3.36
C SER A 727 15.20 -6.14 2.90
N ARG A 728 15.02 -6.65 1.67
CA ARG A 728 13.71 -6.88 1.06
C ARG A 728 13.34 -8.36 1.11
N SER A 729 12.07 -8.64 1.36
CA SER A 729 11.49 -9.97 1.21
C SER A 729 10.26 -9.88 0.30
N THR A 730 10.19 -10.75 -0.72
CA THR A 730 9.13 -10.77 -1.75
C THR A 730 8.58 -12.18 -1.90
N GLY A 731 7.32 -12.31 -2.35
CA GLY A 731 6.72 -13.63 -2.63
C GLY A 731 6.42 -14.41 -1.35
N ARG A 732 5.97 -13.72 -0.29
CA ARG A 732 5.87 -14.29 1.06
C ARG A 732 4.65 -15.19 1.22
N GLY A 733 3.56 -14.92 0.49
CA GLY A 733 2.27 -15.59 0.62
C GLY A 733 1.58 -15.30 1.96
N MET A 734 1.90 -14.19 2.62
CA MET A 734 1.51 -13.89 4.01
C MET A 734 0.42 -12.82 4.13
N GLY A 735 -0.07 -12.30 3.01
CA GLY A 735 -1.15 -11.30 2.97
C GLY A 735 -0.65 -9.85 2.99
N ASP A 736 0.65 -9.62 2.79
CA ASP A 736 1.26 -8.29 2.67
C ASP A 736 0.81 -7.59 1.39
N TYR A 737 0.87 -6.26 1.38
CA TYR A 737 0.55 -5.48 0.20
C TYR A 737 1.60 -5.76 -0.87
N LYS A 738 1.13 -6.13 -2.08
CA LYS A 738 1.98 -6.63 -3.19
C LYS A 738 2.88 -7.83 -2.84
N ASP A 739 2.56 -8.53 -1.75
CA ASP A 739 3.26 -9.72 -1.28
C ASP A 739 4.76 -9.49 -0.99
N ASP A 740 5.10 -8.29 -0.51
CA ASP A 740 6.47 -7.92 -0.16
C ASP A 740 6.58 -6.98 1.05
N VAL A 741 7.76 -6.95 1.66
CA VAL A 741 8.10 -6.09 2.81
C VAL A 741 9.55 -5.65 2.75
N GLN A 742 9.84 -4.47 3.31
CA GLN A 742 11.19 -4.08 3.69
C GLN A 742 11.37 -4.27 5.20
N TYR A 743 12.51 -4.81 5.63
CA TYR A 743 12.77 -5.07 7.04
C TYR A 743 14.21 -4.73 7.46
N THR A 744 14.38 -4.50 8.75
CA THR A 744 15.69 -4.39 9.41
C THR A 744 15.70 -5.16 10.72
N GLU A 745 16.87 -5.72 11.06
CA GLU A 745 17.13 -6.35 12.35
C GLU A 745 17.84 -5.40 13.35
N THR A 746 18.36 -4.27 12.88
CA THR A 746 19.28 -3.42 13.67
C THR A 746 18.54 -2.27 14.37
N ASN A 747 18.62 -2.20 15.70
CA ASN A 747 18.06 -1.07 16.45
C ASN A 747 18.77 0.24 16.07
N GLY A 748 18.00 1.31 15.92
CA GLY A 748 18.49 2.61 15.43
C GLY A 748 18.35 2.81 13.92
N ASP A 749 18.15 1.73 13.15
CA ASP A 749 17.75 1.84 11.74
C ASP A 749 16.39 2.51 11.63
N SER A 750 16.17 3.22 10.52
CA SER A 750 14.94 3.99 10.32
C SER A 750 14.54 4.05 8.86
N PHE A 751 13.27 4.34 8.61
CA PHE A 751 12.82 4.82 7.31
C PHE A 751 12.19 6.20 7.44
N GLU A 752 12.27 6.98 6.37
CA GLU A 752 11.64 8.29 6.25
C GLU A 752 10.85 8.39 4.94
N TYR A 753 9.66 8.96 5.00
CA TYR A 753 8.84 9.22 3.83
C TYR A 753 8.25 10.63 3.88
N THR A 754 8.49 11.40 2.84
CA THR A 754 7.94 12.75 2.69
C THR A 754 6.73 12.71 1.76
N PHE A 755 5.59 13.17 2.26
CA PHE A 755 4.31 13.14 1.58
C PHE A 755 3.69 14.53 1.50
N ARG A 756 2.74 14.72 0.56
CA ARG A 756 1.86 15.89 0.56
C ARG A 756 0.44 15.41 0.82
N GLY A 757 -0.19 15.86 1.89
CA GLY A 757 -1.48 15.34 2.33
C GLY A 757 -1.94 15.95 3.64
N THR A 758 -3.05 15.43 4.15
CA THR A 758 -3.65 15.83 5.44
C THR A 758 -3.43 14.77 6.52
N GLY A 759 -2.69 13.70 6.23
CA GLY A 759 -2.50 12.58 7.14
C GLY A 759 -1.71 11.44 6.51
N ILE A 760 -1.30 10.48 7.33
CA ILE A 760 -0.61 9.26 6.90
C ILE A 760 -0.86 8.12 7.89
N GLN A 761 -0.95 6.90 7.37
CA GLN A 761 -1.06 5.66 8.14
C GLN A 761 0.10 4.71 7.79
N LEU A 762 0.61 4.00 8.79
CA LEU A 762 1.70 3.04 8.70
C LEU A 762 1.14 1.63 8.85
N PHE A 763 1.27 0.81 7.81
CA PHE A 763 0.88 -0.60 7.82
C PHE A 763 2.11 -1.51 7.84
N THR A 764 2.03 -2.55 8.67
CA THR A 764 3.04 -3.60 8.78
C THR A 764 2.40 -4.91 9.25
N GLU A 765 3.17 -5.99 9.31
CA GLU A 765 2.77 -7.17 10.06
C GLU A 765 3.01 -6.97 11.57
N VAL A 766 2.30 -7.70 12.42
CA VAL A 766 2.63 -7.84 13.86
C VAL A 766 2.94 -9.30 14.16
N ASP A 767 3.94 -9.55 15.00
CA ASP A 767 4.44 -10.90 15.31
C ASP A 767 5.32 -10.87 16.58
N GLN A 768 5.49 -12.02 17.24
CA GLN A 768 6.33 -12.15 18.44
C GLN A 768 7.81 -11.80 18.21
N SER A 769 8.27 -11.86 16.95
CA SER A 769 9.63 -11.49 16.56
C SER A 769 9.82 -9.98 16.35
N GLN A 770 8.75 -9.19 16.40
CA GLN A 770 8.82 -7.74 16.25
C GLN A 770 8.88 -7.02 17.60
N GLY A 771 8.97 -5.71 17.57
CA GLY A 771 9.07 -4.89 18.78
C GLY A 771 8.70 -3.44 18.51
N ASP A 772 9.27 -2.57 19.34
CA ASP A 772 8.90 -1.17 19.40
C ASP A 772 9.61 -0.36 18.30
N MET A 773 8.96 0.71 17.87
CA MET A 773 9.54 1.75 17.03
C MET A 773 9.06 3.13 17.45
N ASP A 774 9.95 4.12 17.42
CA ASP A 774 9.60 5.53 17.63
C ASP A 774 9.09 6.14 16.34
N ILE A 775 7.97 6.86 16.44
CA ILE A 775 7.38 7.61 15.34
C ILE A 775 7.65 9.10 15.50
N TYR A 776 8.09 9.72 14.42
CA TYR A 776 8.25 11.17 14.29
C TYR A 776 7.48 11.66 13.08
N VAL A 777 6.84 12.82 13.22
CA VAL A 777 6.23 13.54 12.10
C VAL A 777 6.77 14.96 12.10
N ASP A 778 7.29 15.40 10.94
CA ASP A 778 7.94 16.70 10.75
C ASP A 778 9.10 16.94 11.73
N GLY A 779 9.86 15.88 11.99
CA GLY A 779 10.98 15.89 12.93
C GLY A 779 10.58 15.95 14.41
N GLN A 780 9.28 16.00 14.72
CA GLN A 780 8.77 15.99 16.09
C GLN A 780 8.40 14.56 16.50
N PHE A 781 8.90 14.11 17.65
CA PHE A 781 8.49 12.83 18.25
C PHE A 781 6.99 12.82 18.51
N LYS A 782 6.32 11.72 18.16
CA LYS A 782 4.89 11.52 18.37
C LYS A 782 4.63 10.50 19.45
N GLU A 783 4.99 9.25 19.21
CA GLU A 783 4.82 8.16 20.16
C GLU A 783 5.74 6.98 19.82
N THR A 784 5.83 6.02 20.75
CA THR A 784 6.45 4.72 20.50
C THR A 784 5.31 3.71 20.29
N VAL A 785 5.33 3.02 19.15
CA VAL A 785 4.35 1.98 18.79
C VAL A 785 5.01 0.60 18.78
N SER A 786 4.24 -0.46 19.08
CA SER A 786 4.77 -1.82 19.18
C SER A 786 4.13 -2.76 18.18
N ALA A 787 4.94 -3.38 17.33
CA ALA A 787 4.50 -4.44 16.41
C ALA A 787 4.58 -5.84 17.04
N TYR A 788 4.86 -5.94 18.34
CA TYR A 788 4.89 -7.22 19.05
C TYR A 788 3.48 -7.76 19.31
N ARG A 789 3.28 -9.04 19.01
CA ARG A 789 2.03 -9.76 19.33
C ARG A 789 2.26 -11.28 19.36
N ASP A 790 1.52 -11.99 20.22
CA ASP A 790 1.40 -13.45 20.13
C ASP A 790 0.58 -13.86 18.90
N GLY A 791 1.24 -14.52 17.96
CA GLY A 791 0.70 -14.89 16.66
C GLY A 791 0.85 -13.78 15.60
N ARG A 792 0.88 -14.19 14.33
CA ARG A 792 1.12 -13.30 13.19
C ARG A 792 -0.17 -12.77 12.60
N LEU A 793 -0.22 -11.47 12.33
CA LEU A 793 -1.23 -10.85 11.45
C LEU A 793 -0.55 -9.87 10.50
N ALA A 794 -0.83 -9.98 9.21
CA ALA A 794 -0.40 -9.02 8.20
C ALA A 794 -1.35 -7.79 8.13
N GLN A 795 -0.93 -6.74 7.43
CA GLN A 795 -1.76 -5.56 7.12
C GLN A 795 -2.34 -4.85 8.36
N GLN A 796 -1.58 -4.78 9.44
CA GLN A 796 -1.99 -4.07 10.65
C GLN A 796 -1.59 -2.60 10.58
N ASN A 797 -2.56 -1.72 10.84
CA ASN A 797 -2.32 -0.30 11.01
C ASN A 797 -1.65 -0.06 12.37
N LEU A 798 -0.36 0.26 12.35
CA LEU A 798 0.44 0.43 13.54
C LEU A 798 0.48 1.88 14.03
N TYR A 799 0.31 2.84 13.13
CA TYR A 799 0.31 4.26 13.46
C TYR A 799 -0.54 5.04 12.47
N SER A 800 -1.26 6.05 12.94
CA SER A 800 -2.05 6.96 12.11
C SER A 800 -1.98 8.39 12.61
N ILE A 801 -1.89 9.34 11.69
CA ILE A 801 -2.07 10.77 11.96
C ILE A 801 -2.93 11.36 10.86
N SER A 802 -3.91 12.17 11.24
CA SER A 802 -4.87 12.83 10.35
C SER A 802 -5.05 14.29 10.76
N GLY A 803 -5.70 15.09 9.92
CA GLY A 803 -5.96 16.51 10.21
C GLY A 803 -4.71 17.41 10.17
N LEU A 804 -3.62 16.95 9.55
CA LEU A 804 -2.48 17.80 9.23
C LEU A 804 -2.92 18.90 8.24
N PRO A 805 -2.33 20.11 8.32
CA PRO A 805 -2.55 21.14 7.31
C PRO A 805 -2.27 20.59 5.91
N ASP A 806 -3.08 20.93 4.90
CA ASP A 806 -2.76 20.51 3.52
C ASP A 806 -1.40 21.07 3.10
N GLY A 807 -0.41 20.18 3.03
CA GLY A 807 0.97 20.58 2.90
C GLY A 807 1.91 19.40 2.81
N GLN A 808 3.20 19.70 2.76
CA GLN A 808 4.25 18.70 2.78
C GLN A 808 4.58 18.32 4.21
N HIS A 809 4.65 17.02 4.49
CA HIS A 809 4.96 16.44 5.78
C HIS A 809 5.96 15.29 5.63
N THR A 810 6.63 14.92 6.72
CA THR A 810 7.57 13.79 6.74
C THR A 810 7.27 12.85 7.89
N LEU A 811 6.95 11.59 7.59
CA LEU A 811 6.90 10.50 8.56
C LEU A 811 8.29 9.86 8.69
N LYS A 812 8.74 9.60 9.91
CA LYS A 812 9.93 8.82 10.22
C LYS A 812 9.63 7.80 11.29
N ALA A 813 10.04 6.55 11.07
CA ALA A 813 9.96 5.50 12.08
C ALA A 813 11.35 4.93 12.37
N VAL A 814 11.69 4.76 13.65
CA VAL A 814 13.02 4.33 14.11
C VAL A 814 12.90 3.06 14.96
N LYS A 815 13.59 1.98 14.58
CA LYS A 815 13.57 0.71 15.31
C LYS A 815 14.14 0.87 16.73
N LYS A 816 13.41 0.42 17.74
CA LYS A 816 13.83 0.41 19.15
C LYS A 816 14.17 -0.97 19.68
N SER A 817 13.31 -1.95 19.42
CA SER A 817 13.41 -3.28 20.01
C SER A 817 12.88 -4.35 19.04
N GLY A 818 12.75 -5.59 19.51
CA GLY A 818 12.37 -6.74 18.69
C GLY A 818 13.49 -7.25 17.79
N ARG A 819 13.30 -8.43 17.20
CA ARG A 819 14.20 -8.97 16.18
C ARG A 819 14.04 -8.23 14.86
N PHE A 820 12.80 -7.94 14.45
CA PHE A 820 12.51 -7.24 13.20
C PHE A 820 11.72 -5.94 13.40
N MET A 821 11.98 -4.96 12.54
CA MET A 821 11.04 -3.90 12.19
C MET A 821 10.73 -4.05 10.71
N LEU A 822 9.46 -4.05 10.35
CA LEU A 822 9.01 -4.17 8.96
C LEU A 822 8.20 -2.93 8.53
N LEU A 823 8.33 -2.58 7.25
CA LEU A 823 7.40 -1.72 6.54
C LEU A 823 6.79 -2.52 5.38
N ASP A 824 5.47 -2.50 5.30
CA ASP A 824 4.67 -3.12 4.23
C ASP A 824 4.08 -2.01 3.34
N MET A 825 3.28 -1.11 3.91
CA MET A 825 2.61 -0.05 3.15
C MET A 825 2.43 1.22 3.96
N LEU A 826 2.46 2.37 3.29
CA LEU A 826 1.96 3.64 3.83
C LEU A 826 0.66 4.04 3.11
N LYS A 827 -0.32 4.57 3.85
CA LYS A 827 -1.51 5.20 3.26
C LYS A 827 -1.47 6.70 3.52
N VAL A 828 -1.29 7.50 2.48
CA VAL A 828 -1.29 8.97 2.59
C VAL A 828 -2.71 9.49 2.43
N GLU A 829 -3.18 10.26 3.39
CA GLU A 829 -4.46 10.96 3.33
C GLU A 829 -4.36 12.17 2.40
N LEU A 830 -5.23 12.23 1.39
CA LEU A 830 -5.26 13.30 0.40
C LEU A 830 -6.38 14.30 0.72
N PRO A 831 -6.19 15.60 0.44
CA PRO A 831 -7.23 16.60 0.65
C PRO A 831 -8.46 16.32 -0.22
N ASN A 832 -9.62 16.66 0.31
CA ASN A 832 -10.88 16.66 -0.44
C ASN A 832 -10.79 17.59 -1.66
N MET A 833 -11.27 17.10 -2.79
CA MET A 833 -11.49 17.83 -4.03
C MET A 833 -12.92 18.38 -4.14
N ILE A 834 -13.88 17.84 -3.37
CA ILE A 834 -15.26 18.31 -3.37
C ILE A 834 -15.80 18.57 -1.96
N ASN A 835 -16.80 19.44 -1.85
CA ASN A 835 -17.54 19.70 -0.61
C ASN A 835 -19.02 20.05 -0.91
N PRO A 836 -20.00 19.32 -0.34
CA PRO A 836 -19.83 18.18 0.55
C PRO A 836 -19.41 16.91 -0.21
N VAL A 837 -18.86 15.94 0.52
CA VAL A 837 -18.57 14.57 0.01
C VAL A 837 -19.74 13.61 0.21
N ASN A 838 -20.75 14.04 0.99
CA ASN A 838 -21.99 13.31 1.24
C ASN A 838 -23.20 14.24 1.06
N ALA A 839 -24.29 13.71 0.53
CA ALA A 839 -25.57 14.41 0.43
C ALA A 839 -26.75 13.45 0.60
N SER A 840 -27.96 14.00 0.65
CA SER A 840 -29.20 13.20 0.63
C SER A 840 -30.21 13.83 -0.30
N PHE A 841 -31.07 12.99 -0.89
CA PHE A 841 -32.14 13.42 -1.77
C PHE A 841 -33.43 12.66 -1.44
N ASP A 842 -34.55 13.38 -1.36
CA ASP A 842 -35.87 12.80 -1.17
C ASP A 842 -36.68 12.87 -2.46
N LYS A 843 -37.17 11.71 -2.93
CA LYS A 843 -38.01 11.62 -4.12
C LYS A 843 -39.40 12.24 -3.94
N LEU A 844 -39.86 12.49 -2.70
CA LEU A 844 -41.10 13.20 -2.45
C LEU A 844 -41.09 14.57 -3.15
N ALA A 845 -42.03 14.80 -4.08
CA ALA A 845 -42.02 15.98 -4.96
C ALA A 845 -41.91 17.33 -4.22
N SER A 846 -42.47 17.45 -3.00
CA SER A 846 -42.38 18.66 -2.17
C SER A 846 -41.02 18.86 -1.47
N ALA A 847 -40.19 17.82 -1.42
CA ALA A 847 -38.88 17.79 -0.76
C ALA A 847 -37.70 17.70 -1.74
N GLN A 848 -37.96 17.57 -3.04
CA GLN A 848 -36.92 17.52 -4.08
C GLN A 848 -36.17 18.86 -4.20
N ALA A 849 -34.86 18.82 -4.06
CA ALA A 849 -33.97 19.96 -4.26
C ALA A 849 -32.73 19.54 -5.07
N ASP A 850 -32.16 20.47 -5.83
CA ASP A 850 -30.86 20.25 -6.47
C ASP A 850 -29.77 20.11 -5.40
N ILE A 851 -28.69 19.40 -5.73
CA ILE A 851 -27.55 19.22 -4.82
C ILE A 851 -26.37 20.03 -5.34
N ASP A 852 -25.96 21.03 -4.57
CA ASP A 852 -24.77 21.83 -4.85
C ASP A 852 -23.52 21.20 -4.24
N VAL A 853 -22.48 21.07 -5.06
CA VAL A 853 -21.17 20.52 -4.71
C VAL A 853 -20.12 21.54 -5.13
N THR A 854 -19.23 21.91 -4.21
CA THR A 854 -18.15 22.85 -4.46
C THR A 854 -16.87 22.08 -4.76
N LEU A 855 -16.24 22.37 -5.89
CA LEU A 855 -14.91 21.90 -6.27
C LEU A 855 -13.86 22.71 -5.48
N LEU A 856 -13.15 22.06 -4.58
CA LEU A 856 -12.18 22.69 -3.68
C LEU A 856 -10.82 22.94 -4.34
N LYS A 857 -10.51 22.19 -5.41
CA LYS A 857 -9.25 22.27 -6.17
C LYS A 857 -9.46 21.90 -7.62
N GLN A 858 -8.54 22.36 -8.47
CA GLN A 858 -8.46 21.96 -9.89
C GLN A 858 -9.77 22.16 -10.67
N VAL A 859 -10.45 23.27 -10.40
CA VAL A 859 -11.76 23.63 -10.98
C VAL A 859 -11.73 23.59 -12.52
N GLU A 860 -10.63 24.06 -13.10
CA GLU A 860 -10.43 24.12 -14.56
C GLU A 860 -10.21 22.74 -15.20
N SER A 861 -9.83 21.72 -14.43
CA SER A 861 -9.60 20.36 -14.93
C SER A 861 -10.76 19.40 -14.66
N PHE A 862 -11.91 19.90 -14.20
CA PHE A 862 -13.11 19.08 -13.95
C PHE A 862 -13.69 18.51 -15.26
N LYS A 863 -13.45 17.21 -15.50
CA LYS A 863 -13.89 16.50 -16.70
C LYS A 863 -15.40 16.22 -16.69
N GLY A 864 -15.93 15.61 -15.62
CA GLY A 864 -17.35 15.28 -15.52
C GLY A 864 -17.71 14.45 -14.29
N ILE A 865 -18.94 13.93 -14.27
CA ILE A 865 -19.48 13.07 -13.20
C ILE A 865 -19.89 11.74 -13.82
N THR A 866 -19.60 10.64 -13.14
CA THR A 866 -20.09 9.30 -13.49
C THR A 866 -20.89 8.71 -12.33
N ASN A 867 -21.95 7.96 -12.62
CA ASN A 867 -22.63 7.08 -11.69
C ASN A 867 -22.38 5.63 -12.12
N GLY A 868 -21.45 4.96 -11.43
CA GLY A 868 -20.89 3.69 -11.88
C GLY A 868 -20.17 3.86 -13.23
N SER A 869 -20.51 3.04 -14.21
CA SER A 869 -19.98 3.13 -15.58
C SER A 869 -20.68 4.18 -16.47
N ASN A 870 -21.73 4.84 -15.98
CA ASN A 870 -22.52 5.78 -16.78
C ASN A 870 -22.03 7.21 -16.56
N GLU A 871 -21.65 7.89 -17.64
CA GLU A 871 -21.33 9.32 -17.62
C GLU A 871 -22.61 10.17 -17.59
N LEU A 872 -22.66 11.15 -16.69
CA LEU A 872 -23.77 12.09 -16.59
C LEU A 872 -23.63 13.19 -17.66
N ILE A 873 -24.77 13.65 -18.18
CA ILE A 873 -24.83 14.62 -19.26
C ILE A 873 -24.75 16.05 -18.69
N ARG A 874 -23.64 16.75 -18.95
CA ARG A 874 -23.48 18.17 -18.59
C ARG A 874 -24.56 19.03 -19.25
N GLY A 875 -25.18 19.92 -18.48
CA GLY A 875 -26.30 20.78 -18.89
C GLY A 875 -27.68 20.16 -18.69
N THR A 876 -27.76 18.85 -18.48
CA THR A 876 -29.03 18.11 -18.26
C THR A 876 -29.07 17.49 -16.87
N ASP A 877 -28.10 16.63 -16.57
CA ASP A 877 -28.03 15.88 -15.30
C ASP A 877 -27.33 16.70 -14.21
N TYR A 878 -26.40 17.57 -14.61
CA TYR A 878 -25.76 18.54 -13.73
C TYR A 878 -25.34 19.79 -14.51
N THR A 879 -25.07 20.89 -13.80
CA THR A 879 -24.48 22.12 -14.36
C THR A 879 -23.20 22.48 -13.61
N VAL A 880 -22.33 23.28 -14.25
CA VAL A 880 -21.08 23.77 -13.65
C VAL A 880 -21.04 25.29 -13.79
N ASN A 881 -20.81 26.00 -12.70
CA ASN A 881 -20.65 27.46 -12.66
C ASN A 881 -19.49 27.83 -11.73
N GLY A 882 -18.33 28.14 -12.33
CA GLY A 882 -17.10 28.30 -11.58
C GLY A 882 -16.77 27.04 -10.79
N GLU A 883 -16.55 27.18 -9.50
CA GLU A 883 -16.25 26.06 -8.59
C GLU A 883 -17.48 25.25 -8.19
N ARG A 884 -18.70 25.66 -8.57
CA ARG A 884 -19.93 24.98 -8.15
C ARG A 884 -20.44 24.03 -9.24
N VAL A 885 -20.65 22.78 -8.86
CA VAL A 885 -21.33 21.73 -9.62
C VAL A 885 -22.71 21.50 -9.00
N THR A 886 -23.77 21.67 -9.77
CA THR A 886 -25.15 21.47 -9.30
C THR A 886 -25.75 20.23 -9.96
N LEU A 887 -25.98 19.17 -9.19
CA LEU A 887 -26.70 17.96 -9.62
C LEU A 887 -28.21 18.25 -9.66
N SER A 888 -28.82 17.94 -10.81
CA SER A 888 -30.24 18.21 -11.08
C SER A 888 -31.13 17.29 -10.26
N LYS A 889 -32.10 17.87 -9.56
CA LYS A 889 -33.17 17.12 -8.86
C LYS A 889 -33.96 16.21 -9.79
N THR A 890 -34.07 16.56 -11.07
CA THR A 890 -34.76 15.74 -12.08
C THR A 890 -33.99 14.44 -12.31
N TYR A 891 -32.66 14.52 -12.43
CA TYR A 891 -31.80 13.35 -12.54
C TYR A 891 -31.84 12.50 -11.26
N LEU A 892 -31.77 13.14 -10.09
CA LEU A 892 -31.80 12.48 -8.79
C LEU A 892 -33.14 11.76 -8.54
N ALA A 893 -34.26 12.38 -8.92
CA ALA A 893 -35.59 11.78 -8.82
C ALA A 893 -35.75 10.55 -9.74
N ALA A 894 -35.04 10.52 -10.86
CA ALA A 894 -35.09 9.43 -11.84
C ALA A 894 -34.22 8.22 -11.47
N GLN A 895 -33.37 8.31 -10.43
CA GLN A 895 -32.53 7.18 -10.02
C GLN A 895 -33.39 6.00 -9.57
N PRO A 896 -33.10 4.74 -9.96
CA PRO A 896 -33.93 3.59 -9.63
C PRO A 896 -33.94 3.31 -8.11
N SER A 897 -35.08 2.83 -7.60
CA SER A 897 -35.14 2.21 -6.27
C SER A 897 -34.92 0.70 -6.41
N ILE A 898 -34.30 0.05 -5.43
CA ILE A 898 -34.04 -1.40 -5.47
C ILE A 898 -35.36 -2.16 -5.59
N THR A 899 -35.41 -3.13 -6.51
CA THR A 899 -36.57 -3.96 -6.83
C THR A 899 -36.49 -5.33 -6.15
N ARG A 900 -37.64 -6.01 -6.04
CA ARG A 900 -37.72 -7.40 -5.53
C ARG A 900 -36.90 -8.39 -6.38
N ALA A 901 -36.78 -8.17 -7.69
CA ALA A 901 -35.97 -9.00 -8.58
C ALA A 901 -34.45 -8.88 -8.34
N GLU A 902 -33.97 -7.68 -8.03
CA GLU A 902 -32.56 -7.45 -7.71
C GLU A 902 -32.18 -8.11 -6.39
N LEU A 903 -33.04 -7.98 -5.36
CA LEU A 903 -32.84 -8.71 -4.10
C LEU A 903 -32.82 -10.23 -4.33
N ALA A 904 -33.77 -10.76 -5.13
CA ALA A 904 -33.81 -12.19 -5.44
C ALA A 904 -32.51 -12.68 -6.07
N SER A 905 -31.90 -11.87 -6.93
CA SER A 905 -30.62 -12.18 -7.59
C SER A 905 -29.45 -12.19 -6.62
N LEU A 906 -29.44 -11.28 -5.64
CA LEU A 906 -28.42 -11.23 -4.58
C LEU A 906 -28.54 -12.43 -3.63
N VAL A 907 -29.72 -12.68 -3.07
CA VAL A 907 -29.89 -13.76 -2.07
C VAL A 907 -29.80 -15.15 -2.69
N ALA A 908 -30.08 -15.29 -3.99
CA ALA A 908 -29.86 -16.54 -4.72
C ALA A 908 -28.38 -16.95 -4.82
N LEU A 909 -27.44 -16.01 -4.63
CA LEU A 909 -26.00 -16.29 -4.54
C LEU A 909 -25.56 -16.70 -3.12
N LEU A 910 -26.26 -16.21 -2.09
CA LEU A 910 -25.90 -16.40 -0.68
C LEU A 910 -26.58 -17.62 -0.03
N GLY A 911 -27.75 -18.02 -0.54
CA GLY A 911 -28.56 -19.08 0.04
C GLY A 911 -28.05 -20.51 -0.21
N PRO A 912 -28.53 -21.50 0.57
CA PRO A 912 -28.20 -22.91 0.39
C PRO A 912 -28.58 -23.44 -1.01
N ASP A 913 -27.88 -24.49 -1.46
CA ASP A 913 -28.15 -25.12 -2.76
C ASP A 913 -29.62 -25.59 -2.86
N ALA A 914 -30.28 -25.12 -3.90
CA ALA A 914 -31.70 -25.36 -4.16
C ALA A 914 -32.00 -26.85 -4.45
N GLY A 915 -33.10 -27.35 -3.88
CA GLY A 915 -33.74 -28.59 -4.32
C GLY A 915 -34.46 -28.44 -5.68
N ALA A 916 -35.51 -29.25 -5.92
CA ALA A 916 -36.28 -29.20 -7.16
C ALA A 916 -36.80 -27.79 -7.51
N PRO A 917 -36.96 -27.43 -8.80
CA PRO A 917 -37.36 -26.08 -9.21
C PRO A 917 -38.68 -25.65 -8.55
N GLY A 918 -38.74 -24.42 -8.04
CA GLY A 918 -39.97 -23.85 -7.49
C GLY A 918 -41.11 -23.83 -8.54
N ASN A 919 -42.37 -23.85 -8.08
CA ASN A 919 -43.56 -23.92 -8.95
C ASN A 919 -43.74 -22.71 -9.90
N GLY A 920 -42.92 -21.67 -9.75
CA GLY A 920 -42.95 -20.45 -10.55
C GLY A 920 -44.06 -19.48 -10.16
N PHE A 921 -43.92 -18.24 -10.63
CA PHE A 921 -44.90 -17.18 -10.47
C PHE A 921 -45.46 -16.77 -11.84
N SER A 922 -46.71 -16.33 -11.89
CA SER A 922 -47.41 -16.06 -13.16
C SER A 922 -46.82 -14.87 -13.95
N ASP A 923 -46.09 -13.98 -13.27
CA ASP A 923 -45.59 -12.70 -13.79
C ASP A 923 -44.07 -12.65 -14.03
N ILE A 924 -43.37 -13.79 -13.96
CA ILE A 924 -41.90 -13.86 -14.14
C ILE A 924 -41.46 -14.58 -15.42
N SER A 925 -42.40 -15.07 -16.25
CA SER A 925 -42.12 -15.97 -17.37
C SER A 925 -41.14 -15.40 -18.41
N SER A 926 -41.14 -14.07 -18.61
CA SER A 926 -40.24 -13.32 -19.49
C SER A 926 -39.27 -12.40 -18.76
N HIS A 927 -39.16 -12.51 -17.43
CA HIS A 927 -38.36 -11.59 -16.61
C HIS A 927 -36.88 -12.02 -16.55
N TRP A 928 -35.95 -11.06 -16.61
CA TRP A 928 -34.51 -11.35 -16.60
C TRP A 928 -34.06 -12.13 -15.34
N ALA A 929 -34.66 -11.79 -14.20
CA ALA A 929 -34.35 -12.41 -12.90
C ALA A 929 -35.10 -13.75 -12.67
N LYS A 930 -35.80 -14.30 -13.67
CA LYS A 930 -36.64 -15.49 -13.49
C LYS A 930 -35.90 -16.63 -12.77
N GLU A 931 -34.72 -16.99 -13.23
CA GLU A 931 -33.94 -18.10 -12.66
C GLU A 931 -33.53 -17.82 -11.20
N ALA A 932 -33.10 -16.59 -10.91
CA ALA A 932 -32.78 -16.17 -9.55
C ALA A 932 -34.01 -16.19 -8.63
N ILE A 933 -35.16 -15.73 -9.12
CA ILE A 933 -36.42 -15.73 -8.38
C ILE A 933 -36.86 -17.18 -8.08
N LEU A 934 -36.77 -18.08 -9.05
CA LEU A 934 -37.07 -19.50 -8.87
C LEU A 934 -36.11 -20.14 -7.86
N LYS A 935 -34.83 -19.80 -7.91
CA LYS A 935 -33.83 -20.28 -6.95
C LYS A 935 -34.14 -19.80 -5.53
N ALA A 936 -34.36 -18.50 -5.35
CA ALA A 936 -34.73 -17.91 -4.07
C ALA A 936 -36.07 -18.46 -3.52
N GLN A 937 -37.02 -18.78 -4.41
CA GLN A 937 -38.28 -19.44 -4.04
C GLN A 937 -38.04 -20.88 -3.56
N SER A 938 -37.26 -21.66 -4.32
CA SER A 938 -36.96 -23.06 -3.98
C SER A 938 -36.17 -23.21 -2.68
N ALA A 939 -35.32 -22.23 -2.36
CA ALA A 939 -34.59 -22.15 -1.09
C ALA A 939 -35.46 -21.63 0.08
N GLY A 940 -36.74 -21.29 -0.17
CA GLY A 940 -37.65 -20.75 0.86
C GLY A 940 -37.33 -19.32 1.31
N ILE A 941 -36.37 -18.64 0.66
CA ILE A 941 -35.88 -17.32 1.02
C ILE A 941 -36.93 -16.26 0.69
N LEU A 942 -37.43 -16.28 -0.54
CA LEU A 942 -38.44 -15.34 -1.02
C LEU A 942 -39.76 -16.05 -1.36
N LYS A 943 -40.87 -15.43 -0.96
CA LYS A 943 -42.23 -15.88 -1.29
C LYS A 943 -42.90 -14.85 -2.20
N GLY A 944 -43.77 -15.33 -3.09
CA GLY A 944 -44.67 -14.47 -3.86
C GLY A 944 -45.91 -14.10 -3.06
N TYR A 945 -46.80 -13.36 -3.69
CA TYR A 945 -48.07 -12.93 -3.14
C TYR A 945 -49.13 -14.02 -3.28
N SER A 946 -50.21 -13.91 -2.50
CA SER A 946 -51.32 -14.86 -2.49
C SER A 946 -52.08 -14.98 -3.82
N ASP A 947 -51.94 -13.97 -4.69
CA ASP A 947 -52.47 -13.95 -6.06
C ASP A 947 -51.62 -14.75 -7.07
N GLY A 948 -50.53 -15.40 -6.62
CA GLY A 948 -49.63 -16.18 -7.46
C GLY A 948 -48.58 -15.36 -8.22
N THR A 949 -48.46 -14.06 -7.94
CA THR A 949 -47.45 -13.16 -8.54
C THR A 949 -46.21 -13.00 -7.64
N PHE A 950 -45.07 -12.62 -8.21
CA PHE A 950 -43.85 -12.24 -7.48
C PHE A 950 -43.65 -10.72 -7.41
N ARG A 951 -44.19 -9.99 -8.39
CA ARG A 951 -44.04 -8.55 -8.64
C ARG A 951 -42.56 -8.16 -8.75
N PRO A 952 -41.82 -8.70 -9.73
CA PRO A 952 -40.36 -8.57 -9.80
C PRO A 952 -39.88 -7.11 -9.89
N ASN A 953 -40.66 -6.23 -10.51
CA ASN A 953 -40.33 -4.80 -10.68
C ASN A 953 -40.86 -3.90 -9.55
N ALA A 954 -41.54 -4.47 -8.54
CA ALA A 954 -41.99 -3.67 -7.40
C ALA A 954 -40.79 -3.25 -6.53
N VAL A 955 -40.85 -2.02 -6.01
CA VAL A 955 -39.85 -1.49 -5.07
C VAL A 955 -39.83 -2.37 -3.82
N LEU A 956 -38.63 -2.78 -3.44
CA LEU A 956 -38.38 -3.59 -2.27
C LEU A 956 -38.64 -2.77 -0.99
N THR A 957 -39.41 -3.35 -0.06
CA THR A 957 -39.57 -2.77 1.27
C THR A 957 -38.45 -3.21 2.23
N ARG A 958 -38.15 -2.40 3.24
CA ARG A 958 -37.18 -2.75 4.30
C ARG A 958 -37.54 -4.07 5.00
N ALA A 959 -38.82 -4.30 5.26
CA ALA A 959 -39.31 -5.54 5.88
C ALA A 959 -39.07 -6.78 5.00
N GLU A 960 -39.33 -6.69 3.69
CA GLU A 960 -39.04 -7.79 2.75
C GLU A 960 -37.54 -8.08 2.65
N ALA A 961 -36.70 -7.04 2.71
CA ALA A 961 -35.25 -7.21 2.70
C ALA A 961 -34.75 -7.97 3.94
N VAL A 962 -35.16 -7.54 5.14
CA VAL A 962 -34.77 -8.17 6.42
C VAL A 962 -35.17 -9.65 6.44
N VAL A 963 -36.43 -9.95 6.09
CA VAL A 963 -36.95 -11.33 6.06
C VAL A 963 -36.18 -12.20 5.08
N ALA A 964 -35.84 -11.68 3.91
CA ALA A 964 -35.08 -12.42 2.91
C ALA A 964 -33.64 -12.70 3.37
N ILE A 965 -32.96 -11.70 3.94
CA ILE A 965 -31.59 -11.86 4.43
C ILE A 965 -31.55 -12.87 5.58
N ASN A 966 -32.44 -12.74 6.57
CA ASN A 966 -32.54 -13.68 7.69
C ASN A 966 -32.66 -15.12 7.18
N ARG A 967 -33.57 -15.37 6.23
CA ARG A 967 -33.76 -16.71 5.67
C ARG A 967 -32.55 -17.19 4.88
N ALA A 968 -31.90 -16.32 4.11
CA ALA A 968 -30.71 -16.67 3.34
C ALA A 968 -29.55 -17.12 4.23
N ILE A 969 -29.39 -16.49 5.41
CA ILE A 969 -28.35 -16.84 6.40
C ILE A 969 -28.82 -17.88 7.44
N GLY A 970 -30.05 -18.40 7.33
CA GLY A 970 -30.60 -19.41 8.24
C GLY A 970 -31.03 -18.88 9.61
N ARG A 971 -31.27 -17.57 9.74
CA ARG A 971 -31.74 -16.91 10.96
C ARG A 971 -33.26 -17.06 11.09
N ALA A 972 -33.70 -17.61 12.22
CA ALA A 972 -35.12 -17.79 12.51
C ALA A 972 -35.75 -16.52 13.12
N PRO A 973 -37.02 -16.21 12.82
CA PRO A 973 -37.74 -15.11 13.48
C PRO A 973 -37.94 -15.40 14.97
N LEU A 974 -37.90 -14.36 15.80
CA LEU A 974 -38.20 -14.46 17.22
C LEU A 974 -39.70 -14.71 17.44
N THR A 975 -40.02 -15.57 18.40
CA THR A 975 -41.39 -15.86 18.85
C THR A 975 -41.58 -15.30 20.27
N ASN A 976 -42.83 -15.00 20.66
CA ASN A 976 -43.21 -14.47 21.98
C ASN A 976 -42.70 -13.05 22.32
N ILE A 977 -42.76 -12.13 21.36
CA ILE A 977 -42.40 -10.72 21.55
C ILE A 977 -43.53 -10.00 22.30
N SER A 978 -43.29 -9.63 23.57
CA SER A 978 -44.28 -8.96 24.43
C SER A 978 -44.39 -7.46 24.16
N GLN A 979 -43.31 -6.82 23.67
CA GLN A 979 -43.30 -5.43 23.17
C GLN A 979 -42.33 -5.27 21.99
N PRO A 980 -42.77 -4.66 20.86
CA PRO A 980 -41.87 -4.29 19.76
C PRO A 980 -40.81 -3.29 20.22
N GLN A 981 -39.54 -3.49 19.85
CA GLN A 981 -38.45 -2.54 20.09
C GLN A 981 -38.58 -1.29 19.21
N TRP A 982 -39.13 -1.45 18.00
CA TRP A 982 -39.25 -0.37 17.02
C TRP A 982 -40.61 0.32 17.08
N LYS A 983 -40.63 1.62 17.39
CA LYS A 983 -41.86 2.42 17.57
C LYS A 983 -42.74 2.50 16.32
N ASP A 984 -42.16 2.27 15.14
CA ASP A 984 -42.82 2.28 13.83
C ASP A 984 -43.22 0.88 13.35
N VAL A 985 -43.01 -0.18 14.16
CA VAL A 985 -43.41 -1.56 13.85
C VAL A 985 -44.49 -2.02 14.83
N PRO A 986 -45.77 -2.05 14.42
CA PRO A 986 -46.85 -2.54 15.28
C PRO A 986 -46.65 -3.99 15.69
N SER A 987 -47.17 -4.39 16.86
CA SER A 987 -47.15 -5.79 17.32
C SER A 987 -47.86 -6.77 16.37
N THR A 988 -48.72 -6.25 15.48
CA THR A 988 -49.42 -6.99 14.44
C THR A 988 -48.68 -7.03 13.10
N HIS A 989 -47.49 -6.45 13.00
CA HIS A 989 -46.74 -6.41 11.75
C HIS A 989 -46.23 -7.80 11.36
N TRP A 990 -46.48 -8.22 10.13
CA TRP A 990 -46.19 -9.59 9.64
C TRP A 990 -44.70 -9.99 9.74
N ALA A 991 -43.80 -9.00 9.68
CA ALA A 991 -42.36 -9.21 9.78
C ALA A 991 -41.79 -8.88 11.17
N LEU A 992 -42.62 -8.63 12.19
CA LEU A 992 -42.16 -8.25 13.53
C LEU A 992 -41.10 -9.24 14.05
N GLY A 993 -41.40 -10.55 14.02
CA GLY A 993 -40.47 -11.59 14.48
C GLY A 993 -39.12 -11.58 13.75
N ASP A 994 -39.12 -11.31 12.44
CA ASP A 994 -37.90 -11.20 11.64
C ASP A 994 -37.13 -9.89 11.90
N ILE A 995 -37.84 -8.78 12.15
CA ILE A 995 -37.24 -7.47 12.46
C ILE A 995 -36.59 -7.49 13.83
N GLU A 996 -37.31 -8.00 14.84
CA GLU A 996 -36.76 -8.21 16.19
C GLU A 996 -35.61 -9.21 16.18
N ALA A 997 -35.76 -10.32 15.44
CA ALA A 997 -34.66 -11.27 15.24
C ALA A 997 -33.45 -10.55 14.67
N ALA A 998 -33.60 -9.77 13.60
CA ALA A 998 -32.50 -9.04 12.98
C ALA A 998 -31.84 -8.00 13.89
N SER A 999 -32.55 -7.53 14.91
CA SER A 999 -32.10 -6.51 15.87
C SER A 999 -31.37 -7.09 17.08
N ALA A 1000 -31.44 -8.40 17.31
CA ALA A 1000 -30.69 -9.10 18.35
C ALA A 1000 -29.28 -9.50 17.88
N ASP A 1001 -28.35 -9.78 18.81
CA ASP A 1001 -27.02 -10.32 18.47
C ASP A 1001 -27.03 -11.84 18.25
N GLN A 1002 -26.24 -12.34 17.30
CA GLN A 1002 -25.89 -13.76 17.16
C GLN A 1002 -24.42 -13.93 16.80
N VAL A 1003 -23.75 -14.89 17.46
CA VAL A 1003 -22.39 -15.33 17.11
C VAL A 1003 -22.46 -16.24 15.88
N VAL A 1004 -21.93 -15.78 14.74
CA VAL A 1004 -21.70 -16.61 13.55
C VAL A 1004 -20.26 -17.12 13.60
N THR A 1005 -20.05 -18.41 13.89
CA THR A 1005 -18.72 -19.02 13.85
C THR A 1005 -18.31 -19.28 12.39
N PRO A 1006 -17.15 -18.76 11.93
CA PRO A 1006 -16.64 -19.08 10.60
C PRO A 1006 -16.35 -20.58 10.47
N ARG A 1007 -16.61 -21.16 9.28
CA ARG A 1007 -16.18 -22.54 9.01
C ARG A 1007 -14.65 -22.59 8.93
N THR A 1008 -14.04 -23.56 9.60
CA THR A 1008 -12.65 -23.95 9.34
C THR A 1008 -12.53 -24.59 7.96
N GLU A 1009 -11.47 -24.26 7.24
CA GLU A 1009 -11.17 -24.78 5.90
C GLU A 1009 -11.11 -26.32 5.93
N GLY A 1010 -11.97 -26.99 5.15
CA GLY A 1010 -11.92 -28.45 4.95
C GLY A 1010 -13.13 -29.29 5.38
N GLU A 1011 -14.18 -28.73 5.99
CA GLU A 1011 -15.40 -29.51 6.28
C GLU A 1011 -16.39 -29.53 5.10
N GLU A 1012 -16.77 -30.73 4.62
CA GLU A 1012 -17.85 -30.90 3.64
C GLU A 1012 -19.22 -30.54 4.23
N PRO A 1013 -20.15 -29.99 3.41
CA PRO A 1013 -21.47 -29.60 3.87
C PRO A 1013 -22.27 -30.82 4.34
N LYS A 1014 -22.52 -30.91 5.65
CA LYS A 1014 -23.55 -31.83 6.17
C LYS A 1014 -24.91 -31.39 5.62
N LYS A 1015 -25.54 -32.24 4.82
CA LYS A 1015 -26.97 -32.15 4.48
C LYS A 1015 -27.77 -32.09 5.78
N LYS A 1016 -28.43 -30.97 6.04
CA LYS A 1016 -29.61 -30.94 6.93
C LYS A 1016 -30.84 -31.31 6.11
#